data_AF-A0A2N9XYS0-F1
#
_entry.id   AF-A0A2N9XYS0-F1
#
_cell.length_a   1.000
_cell.length_b   1.000
_cell.length_c   1.000
_cell.angle_alpha   90.00
_cell.angle_beta   90.00
_cell.angle_gamma   90.00
#
_symmetry.space_group_name_H-M   'P 1'
#
loop_
_entity.id
_entity.type
_entity.pdbx_description
1 polymer ?
#
loop_
_entity_poly.entity_id
_entity_poly.type
_entity_poly.pdbx_seq_one_letter_code
_entity_poly.pdbx_strand_id
1 'polypeptide(L)'
;MLGLSSLNTTLLATDNGEAAQAETSDGVELIRIGCTVRAIEQSEDLITFTCHVYQKTDSGGDLINIAQVVNPVCDNELLQLGQQVLNPAPNCFMRARYAQGFDGEKYAIRIFVAGVELCNVVRTCEVHFAEGESATASLYLREPCGAIDIYQYYNRQIVIYAQTDKYLYPIFSGVIDMPKIDYSGRLRVLNATKDRSKSVEKLSIDTIHGIGHWAPSIFGEEQNYETKNAQLTDRLSTIPASFDFDAREQAHLTSWLPKPVADWTLSACDVYEANMALEMSSAVSIVNRVEIELHHQFDRLIHREISFSYRYLSFMSDFDYIIRVAAEGPAPKLADVQSAANGGGWTTGEWWVKGTPPPGVYNGVIWKAADYKYDYEPTGEKDENGHDIVNVVQIPIGSDSNLYALAASWKAMRRWKQAIDEKYIIVLQNQESIAIHGEKKEKVTYSINHESDDDKMARNWGSEKHYKRPKGVKQLNGDYTTNIDNVIPGEFANGYRVAVQIGYTRMLESHRQNSITMDCKFLPVASLTHTVHVATKRFNANVKIAAYSHSWDFTSKRGKTTLTGKFFMNPGSRTQTFSEIELPRERPQLPCETFQQEFILNDYIVPYGVDVIEQDPNADKDEDEKKEEEEKDKGNSIIIGKPKFKLYECNGYVRKETGYTFKGTKMKRGIAFRVQMPDIEEKSTDTLDVNAADKTFNLAIPHNEPFPQLTCHKK
;
A
#
# COMPACT_ATOMS: atom_id res chain seq x y z
N MET A 1 50.97 -69.06 -36.24
CA MET A 1 49.81 -69.86 -35.79
C MET A 1 49.26 -69.18 -34.56
N LEU A 2 48.05 -68.62 -34.62
CA LEU A 2 47.45 -67.92 -33.48
C LEU A 2 46.75 -68.97 -32.59
N GLY A 3 47.37 -69.31 -31.47
CA GLY A 3 46.76 -70.16 -30.45
C GLY A 3 45.79 -69.36 -29.59
N LEU A 4 44.49 -69.49 -29.84
CA LEU A 4 43.47 -69.13 -28.86
C LEU A 4 43.37 -70.27 -27.85
N SER A 5 43.92 -70.10 -26.64
CA SER A 5 43.61 -70.98 -25.53
C SER A 5 42.33 -70.47 -24.85
N SER A 6 41.21 -71.16 -25.04
CA SER A 6 40.00 -70.92 -24.24
C SER A 6 40.23 -71.47 -22.83
N LEU A 7 40.34 -70.59 -21.84
CA LEU A 7 40.21 -70.98 -20.44
C LEU A 7 38.73 -71.23 -20.12
N ASN A 8 38.48 -72.30 -19.35
CA ASN A 8 37.19 -72.91 -19.05
C ASN A 8 36.01 -71.92 -18.97
N THR A 9 35.01 -72.12 -19.83
CA THR A 9 33.64 -71.63 -19.60
C THR A 9 33.04 -72.38 -18.42
N THR A 10 32.68 -71.67 -17.35
CA THR A 10 31.97 -72.25 -16.21
C THR A 10 30.52 -71.75 -16.25
N LEU A 11 29.58 -72.70 -16.37
CA LEU A 11 28.14 -72.46 -16.28
C LEU A 11 27.77 -72.37 -14.79
N LEU A 12 27.27 -71.22 -14.34
CA LEU A 12 27.07 -70.96 -12.91
C LEU A 12 25.64 -71.25 -12.43
N ALA A 13 24.64 -71.20 -13.31
CA ALA A 13 23.24 -71.49 -12.97
C ALA A 13 22.39 -71.85 -14.21
N THR A 14 21.46 -72.78 -14.04
CA THR A 14 20.40 -73.14 -14.99
C THR A 14 19.06 -73.17 -14.28
N ASP A 15 17.99 -72.75 -14.96
CA ASP A 15 16.63 -72.94 -14.46
C ASP A 15 16.15 -74.36 -14.85
N ASN A 16 15.89 -75.20 -13.85
CA ASN A 16 15.23 -76.49 -14.06
C ASN A 16 13.80 -76.34 -13.53
N GLY A 17 12.90 -75.87 -14.39
CA GLY A 17 11.47 -75.86 -14.12
C GLY A 17 11.00 -77.23 -13.62
N GLU A 18 10.10 -77.22 -12.63
CA GLU A 18 9.64 -78.39 -11.88
C GLU A 18 9.28 -79.59 -12.78
N ALA A 19 9.66 -80.77 -12.29
CA ALA A 19 9.74 -82.04 -13.00
C ALA A 19 8.45 -82.50 -13.72
N ALA A 20 8.59 -82.86 -15.01
CA ALA A 20 7.83 -83.94 -15.64
C ALA A 20 8.62 -84.58 -16.81
N GLN A 21 9.10 -85.80 -16.55
CA GLN A 21 9.41 -86.94 -17.45
C GLN A 21 10.04 -86.70 -18.85
N ALA A 22 11.29 -87.17 -18.96
CA ALA A 22 11.95 -87.82 -20.12
C ALA A 22 11.57 -87.39 -21.54
N GLU A 23 12.33 -86.44 -22.09
CA GLU A 23 13.21 -86.54 -23.28
C GLU A 23 13.62 -85.11 -23.71
N THR A 24 14.93 -84.83 -23.74
CA THR A 24 15.56 -83.54 -24.15
C THR A 24 15.02 -82.25 -23.51
N SER A 25 15.48 -81.93 -22.29
CA SER A 25 15.30 -80.59 -21.70
C SER A 25 16.55 -79.72 -21.95
N ASP A 26 16.48 -78.83 -22.93
CA ASP A 26 17.43 -77.70 -23.05
C ASP A 26 17.15 -76.72 -21.89
N GLY A 27 17.93 -76.83 -20.80
CA GLY A 27 17.87 -75.89 -19.69
C GLY A 27 18.26 -74.48 -20.15
N VAL A 28 17.51 -73.45 -19.72
CA VAL A 28 17.83 -72.06 -20.06
C VAL A 28 19.06 -71.63 -19.26
N GLU A 29 20.13 -71.30 -19.98
CA GLU A 29 21.39 -70.78 -19.42
C GLU A 29 21.15 -69.41 -18.76
N LEU A 30 21.21 -69.35 -17.43
CA LEU A 30 20.92 -68.14 -16.67
C LEU A 30 22.15 -67.23 -16.57
N ILE A 31 23.34 -67.77 -16.26
CA ILE A 31 24.59 -66.99 -16.11
C ILE A 31 25.79 -67.78 -16.65
N ARG A 32 26.55 -67.16 -17.56
CA ARG A 32 27.85 -67.64 -18.08
C ARG A 32 28.93 -66.58 -17.85
N ILE A 33 30.10 -67.02 -17.38
CA ILE A 33 31.31 -66.19 -17.35
C ILE A 33 32.37 -66.83 -18.25
N GLY A 34 32.96 -66.04 -19.14
CA GLY A 34 34.07 -66.45 -20.00
C GLY A 34 35.19 -65.41 -19.97
N CYS A 35 36.42 -65.85 -19.73
CA CYS A 35 37.60 -64.98 -19.76
C CYS A 35 38.46 -65.33 -20.97
N THR A 36 38.86 -64.33 -21.74
CA THR A 36 39.83 -64.45 -22.82
C THR A 36 41.04 -63.57 -22.50
N VAL A 37 42.22 -64.18 -22.53
CA VAL A 37 43.50 -63.49 -22.37
C VAL A 37 44.14 -63.40 -23.75
N ARG A 38 44.55 -62.20 -24.16
CA ARG A 38 45.26 -62.01 -25.42
C ARG A 38 46.57 -61.27 -25.14
N ALA A 39 47.68 -61.96 -25.36
CA ALA A 39 48.98 -61.32 -25.49
C ALA A 39 49.14 -60.82 -26.92
N ILE A 40 49.48 -59.55 -27.10
CA ILE A 40 49.82 -58.98 -28.41
C ILE A 40 51.34 -58.85 -28.45
N GLU A 41 51.98 -59.74 -29.19
CA GLU A 41 53.44 -59.90 -29.20
C GLU A 41 54.15 -58.94 -30.17
N GLN A 42 53.69 -57.69 -30.27
CA GLN A 42 54.39 -56.65 -31.03
C GLN A 42 54.40 -55.35 -30.23
N SER A 43 55.55 -55.12 -29.58
CA SER A 43 55.92 -54.06 -28.62
C SER A 43 55.57 -54.34 -27.16
N GLU A 44 56.55 -54.03 -26.31
CA GLU A 44 56.74 -54.42 -24.91
C GLU A 44 55.47 -54.32 -24.03
N ASP A 45 55.09 -55.49 -23.53
CA ASP A 45 54.34 -55.84 -22.31
C ASP A 45 53.03 -55.09 -21.98
N LEU A 46 51.98 -55.44 -22.72
CA LEU A 46 50.59 -55.25 -22.29
C LEU A 46 49.83 -56.59 -22.30
N ILE A 47 49.63 -57.19 -21.13
CA ILE A 47 48.71 -58.32 -20.96
C ILE A 47 47.30 -57.75 -20.75
N THR A 48 46.43 -57.92 -21.75
CA THR A 48 45.02 -57.52 -21.64
C THR A 48 44.16 -58.69 -21.20
N PHE A 49 43.44 -58.51 -20.09
CA PHE A 49 42.42 -59.44 -19.59
C PHE A 49 41.03 -58.96 -20.01
N THR A 50 40.31 -59.77 -20.77
CA THR A 50 38.91 -59.49 -21.12
C THR A 50 38.01 -60.51 -20.45
N CYS A 51 37.17 -60.05 -19.53
CA CYS A 51 36.14 -60.87 -18.89
C CYS A 51 34.78 -60.57 -19.52
N HIS A 52 34.09 -61.61 -19.98
CA HIS A 52 32.74 -61.55 -20.50
C HIS A 52 31.78 -62.18 -19.49
N VAL A 53 30.78 -61.42 -19.04
CA VAL A 53 29.69 -61.90 -18.20
C VAL A 53 28.41 -61.83 -19.01
N TYR A 54 27.72 -62.95 -19.18
CA TYR A 54 26.48 -63.07 -19.94
C TYR A 54 25.38 -63.59 -19.02
N GLN A 55 24.27 -62.85 -18.88
CA GLN A 55 23.09 -63.30 -18.15
C GLN A 55 21.84 -63.12 -19.01
N LYS A 56 20.96 -64.13 -19.01
CA LYS A 56 19.64 -64.05 -19.61
C LYS A 56 18.59 -64.33 -18.52
N THR A 57 17.87 -63.30 -18.10
CA THR A 57 16.80 -63.40 -17.11
C THR A 57 15.53 -62.77 -17.66
N ASP A 58 14.43 -63.54 -17.67
CA ASP A 58 13.14 -63.08 -18.19
C ASP A 58 12.24 -62.40 -17.12
N SER A 59 12.67 -62.26 -15.86
CA SER A 59 11.96 -61.44 -14.87
C SER A 59 12.81 -61.09 -13.65
N GLY A 60 12.60 -59.88 -13.10
CA GLY A 60 13.11 -59.48 -11.78
C GLY A 60 14.46 -58.76 -11.78
N GLY A 61 14.45 -57.45 -11.57
CA GLY A 61 15.63 -56.60 -11.55
C GLY A 61 16.37 -56.62 -10.20
N ASP A 62 17.23 -57.61 -10.01
CA ASP A 62 18.21 -57.60 -8.92
C ASP A 62 19.56 -57.04 -9.38
N LEU A 63 20.21 -56.29 -8.48
CA LEU A 63 21.48 -55.62 -8.71
C LEU A 63 22.63 -56.61 -8.47
N ILE A 64 23.37 -56.95 -9.53
CA ILE A 64 24.57 -57.80 -9.41
C ILE A 64 25.78 -56.93 -9.05
N ASN A 65 26.28 -57.11 -7.83
CA ASN A 65 27.58 -56.59 -7.42
C ASN A 65 28.67 -57.59 -7.81
N ILE A 66 29.54 -57.20 -8.75
CA ILE A 66 30.75 -57.96 -9.07
C ILE A 66 31.92 -57.30 -8.35
N ALA A 67 32.37 -57.90 -7.26
CA ALA A 67 33.63 -57.52 -6.62
C ALA A 67 34.78 -58.25 -7.33
N GLN A 68 35.64 -57.51 -8.02
CA GLN A 68 36.87 -58.05 -8.59
C GLN A 68 38.03 -57.73 -7.65
N VAL A 69 38.66 -58.76 -7.08
CA VAL A 69 39.90 -58.63 -6.32
C VAL A 69 41.02 -59.15 -7.20
N VAL A 70 42.03 -58.30 -7.45
CA VAL A 70 43.22 -58.67 -8.23
C VAL A 70 44.43 -58.53 -7.30
N ASN A 71 45.15 -59.63 -7.08
CA ASN A 71 46.42 -59.65 -6.37
C ASN A 71 47.55 -59.95 -7.38
N PRO A 72 48.12 -58.93 -8.04
CA PRO A 72 49.24 -59.17 -8.94
C PRO A 72 50.52 -59.37 -8.13
N VAL A 73 51.31 -60.38 -8.50
CA VAL A 73 52.72 -60.50 -8.12
C VAL A 73 53.50 -60.44 -9.42
N CYS A 74 54.09 -59.28 -9.72
CA CYS A 74 54.87 -59.06 -10.93
C CYS A 74 56.11 -58.25 -10.57
N ASP A 75 57.28 -58.70 -11.01
CA ASP A 75 58.54 -58.05 -10.63
C ASP A 75 58.92 -56.86 -11.53
N ASN A 76 58.30 -56.61 -12.71
CA ASN A 76 58.68 -55.47 -13.58
C ASN A 76 57.68 -55.01 -14.68
N GLU A 77 56.37 -55.31 -14.62
CA GLU A 77 55.43 -54.94 -15.72
C GLU A 77 54.24 -54.06 -15.27
N LEU A 78 53.81 -53.14 -16.15
CA LEU A 78 52.65 -52.25 -15.98
C LEU A 78 51.35 -52.99 -16.31
N LEU A 79 50.56 -53.32 -15.30
CA LEU A 79 49.22 -53.91 -15.46
C LEU A 79 48.18 -52.80 -15.71
N GLN A 80 47.54 -52.81 -16.88
CA GLN A 80 46.34 -52.00 -17.15
C GLN A 80 45.09 -52.88 -17.17
N LEU A 81 44.17 -52.63 -16.23
CA LEU A 81 42.87 -53.30 -16.16
C LEU A 81 41.80 -52.42 -16.81
N GLY A 82 41.22 -52.89 -17.92
CA GLY A 82 40.08 -52.28 -18.56
C GLY A 82 38.85 -53.15 -18.40
N GLN A 83 37.86 -52.70 -17.62
CA GLN A 83 36.55 -53.36 -17.60
C GLN A 83 35.67 -52.70 -18.66
N GLN A 84 35.31 -53.46 -19.69
CA GLN A 84 34.39 -53.01 -20.74
C GLN A 84 33.13 -53.86 -20.69
N VAL A 85 32.01 -53.24 -20.31
CA VAL A 85 30.72 -53.93 -20.30
C VAL A 85 30.21 -54.00 -21.74
N LEU A 86 30.27 -55.17 -22.35
CA LEU A 86 29.63 -55.45 -23.64
C LEU A 86 28.15 -55.73 -23.37
N ASN A 87 27.28 -54.89 -23.94
CA ASN A 87 25.86 -54.80 -23.60
C ASN A 87 25.64 -54.45 -22.12
N PRO A 88 26.00 -53.22 -21.67
CA PRO A 88 25.58 -52.76 -20.36
C PRO A 88 24.08 -52.99 -20.27
N ALA A 89 23.64 -53.56 -19.14
CA ALA A 89 22.23 -53.82 -18.91
C ALA A 89 21.48 -52.55 -19.35
N PRO A 90 20.54 -52.66 -20.30
CA PRO A 90 19.77 -51.55 -20.77
C PRO A 90 19.29 -50.77 -19.55
N ASN A 91 19.82 -49.56 -19.35
CA ASN A 91 19.33 -48.54 -18.42
C ASN A 91 17.82 -48.70 -18.31
N CYS A 92 17.30 -49.37 -17.27
CA CYS A 92 16.00 -50.06 -17.25
C CYS A 92 15.04 -49.49 -18.30
N PHE A 93 15.09 -50.03 -19.52
CA PHE A 93 14.51 -49.33 -20.65
C PHE A 93 13.00 -49.41 -20.54
N MET A 94 12.36 -48.26 -20.39
CA MET A 94 10.97 -48.11 -20.73
C MET A 94 10.80 -48.50 -22.20
N ARG A 95 9.81 -49.35 -22.50
CA ARG A 95 9.39 -49.56 -23.90
C ARG A 95 9.09 -48.19 -24.51
N ALA A 96 9.48 -48.05 -25.77
CA ALA A 96 9.72 -46.84 -26.55
C ALA A 96 8.64 -45.75 -26.67
N ARG A 97 7.61 -45.73 -25.83
CA ARG A 97 6.49 -44.79 -25.95
C ARG A 97 5.94 -44.30 -24.61
N TYR A 98 6.59 -44.63 -23.49
CA TYR A 98 5.99 -44.42 -22.19
C TYR A 98 6.98 -43.81 -21.20
N ALA A 99 6.63 -42.68 -20.59
CA ALA A 99 7.19 -42.25 -19.31
C ALA A 99 6.40 -42.96 -18.20
N GLN A 100 7.07 -43.63 -17.26
CA GLN A 100 6.38 -44.23 -16.11
C GLN A 100 6.07 -43.11 -15.13
N GLY A 101 4.78 -42.90 -14.89
CA GLY A 101 4.32 -41.89 -13.95
C GLY A 101 4.53 -42.30 -12.50
N PHE A 102 4.32 -41.35 -11.61
CA PHE A 102 4.28 -41.57 -10.17
C PHE A 102 3.27 -42.67 -9.76
N ASP A 103 2.13 -42.73 -10.46
CA ASP A 103 1.07 -43.73 -10.30
C ASP A 103 1.41 -45.12 -10.85
N GLY A 104 2.61 -45.30 -11.43
CA GLY A 104 3.04 -46.54 -12.07
C GLY A 104 2.49 -46.74 -13.49
N GLU A 105 1.65 -45.83 -13.98
CA GLU A 105 1.06 -45.86 -15.31
C GLU A 105 2.09 -45.45 -16.38
N LYS A 106 1.78 -45.82 -17.62
CA LYS A 106 2.62 -45.56 -18.79
C LYS A 106 2.07 -44.38 -19.59
N TYR A 107 2.85 -43.30 -19.69
CA TYR A 107 2.44 -42.05 -20.34
C TYR A 107 3.10 -41.86 -21.71
N ALA A 108 2.30 -41.86 -22.77
CA ALA A 108 2.70 -41.43 -24.09
C ALA A 108 2.60 -39.91 -24.22
N ILE A 109 3.72 -39.24 -24.46
CA ILE A 109 3.75 -37.79 -24.68
C ILE A 109 3.43 -37.50 -26.14
N ARG A 110 2.40 -36.69 -26.37
CA ARG A 110 1.92 -36.30 -27.72
C ARG A 110 2.05 -34.79 -27.87
N ILE A 111 2.76 -34.39 -28.91
CA ILE A 111 3.10 -32.98 -29.18
C ILE A 111 2.49 -32.60 -30.52
N PHE A 112 1.67 -31.55 -30.51
CA PHE A 112 1.01 -31.03 -31.70
C PHE A 112 1.51 -29.62 -31.97
N VAL A 113 1.93 -29.35 -33.21
CA VAL A 113 2.26 -28.00 -33.68
C VAL A 113 1.39 -27.67 -34.87
N ALA A 114 0.65 -26.57 -34.79
CA ALA A 114 -0.35 -26.18 -35.78
C ALA A 114 -1.35 -27.31 -36.12
N GLY A 115 -1.70 -28.14 -35.13
CA GLY A 115 -2.61 -29.29 -35.28
C GLY A 115 -1.96 -30.56 -35.85
N VAL A 116 -0.69 -30.53 -36.26
CA VAL A 116 0.04 -31.69 -36.76
C VAL A 116 0.84 -32.33 -35.62
N GLU A 117 0.67 -33.64 -35.43
CA GLU A 117 1.41 -34.40 -34.43
C GLU A 117 2.87 -34.61 -34.86
N LEU A 118 3.82 -34.20 -34.01
CA LEU A 118 5.25 -34.41 -34.22
C LEU A 118 5.67 -35.78 -33.69
N CYS A 119 5.38 -36.82 -34.46
CA CYS A 119 5.79 -38.19 -34.16
C CYS A 119 7.27 -38.44 -34.52
N ASN A 120 8.07 -39.00 -33.60
CA ASN A 120 9.46 -39.49 -33.80
C ASN A 120 10.55 -38.46 -34.16
N VAL A 121 10.22 -37.17 -34.29
CA VAL A 121 11.21 -36.11 -34.61
C VAL A 121 11.80 -35.46 -33.35
N VAL A 122 11.06 -35.51 -32.24
CA VAL A 122 11.44 -34.88 -30.96
C VAL A 122 12.49 -35.75 -30.24
N ARG A 123 13.61 -35.14 -29.85
CA ARG A 123 14.66 -35.78 -29.03
C ARG A 123 14.44 -35.52 -27.55
N THR A 124 14.32 -34.25 -27.18
CA THR A 124 14.04 -33.84 -25.82
C THR A 124 12.95 -32.78 -25.82
N CYS A 125 12.15 -32.78 -24.76
CA CYS A 125 11.13 -31.76 -24.53
C CYS A 125 11.16 -31.40 -23.05
N GLU A 126 11.18 -30.10 -22.78
CA GLU A 126 11.15 -29.55 -21.44
C GLU A 126 10.01 -28.55 -21.34
N VAL A 127 9.27 -28.62 -20.25
CA VAL A 127 8.17 -27.70 -19.93
C VAL A 127 8.42 -27.17 -18.54
N HIS A 128 8.31 -25.87 -18.35
CA HIS A 128 8.58 -25.20 -17.08
C HIS A 128 7.43 -24.28 -16.68
N PHE A 129 7.05 -24.38 -15.41
CA PHE A 129 6.07 -23.52 -14.75
C PHE A 129 6.68 -23.00 -13.45
N ALA A 130 6.53 -21.71 -13.17
CA ALA A 130 6.93 -21.08 -11.92
C ALA A 130 5.92 -20.00 -11.53
N GLU A 131 5.73 -19.79 -10.23
CA GLU A 131 4.88 -18.73 -9.69
C GLU A 131 5.33 -17.36 -10.21
N GLY A 132 4.39 -16.56 -10.74
CA GLY A 132 4.67 -15.21 -11.24
C GLY A 132 5.36 -15.14 -12.61
N GLU A 133 5.73 -16.28 -13.21
CA GLU A 133 6.40 -16.34 -14.50
C GLU A 133 5.48 -16.86 -15.61
N SER A 134 5.84 -16.57 -16.87
CA SER A 134 5.17 -17.17 -18.03
C SER A 134 5.66 -18.60 -18.21
N ALA A 135 4.74 -19.56 -18.36
CA ALA A 135 5.13 -20.95 -18.59
C ALA A 135 5.84 -21.08 -19.94
N THR A 136 6.89 -21.88 -19.99
CA THR A 136 7.71 -22.08 -21.19
C THR A 136 7.81 -23.56 -21.56
N ALA A 137 8.00 -23.82 -22.84
CA ALA A 137 8.29 -25.15 -23.36
C ALA A 137 9.41 -25.07 -24.40
N SER A 138 10.41 -25.92 -24.25
CA SER A 138 11.54 -26.04 -25.17
C SER A 138 11.54 -27.43 -25.79
N LEU A 139 11.56 -27.49 -27.12
CA LEU A 139 11.58 -28.72 -27.89
C LEU A 139 12.83 -28.80 -28.74
N TYR A 140 13.54 -29.91 -28.64
CA TYR A 140 14.73 -30.18 -29.43
C TYR A 140 14.39 -31.25 -30.45
N LEU A 141 14.29 -30.84 -31.70
CA LEU A 141 13.97 -31.69 -32.84
C LEU A 141 15.25 -32.15 -33.52
N ARG A 142 15.25 -33.41 -33.99
CA ARG A 142 16.31 -33.92 -34.86
C ARG A 142 16.19 -33.27 -36.25
N GLU A 143 17.29 -32.78 -36.78
CA GLU A 143 17.30 -32.20 -38.12
C GLU A 143 17.11 -33.28 -39.20
N PRO A 144 16.14 -33.13 -40.13
CA PRO A 144 16.13 -33.90 -41.38
C PRO A 144 17.22 -33.36 -42.33
N CYS A 145 17.89 -34.23 -43.07
CA CYS A 145 18.85 -33.78 -44.10
C CYS A 145 18.09 -33.01 -45.21
N GLY A 146 18.41 -31.73 -45.44
CA GLY A 146 17.84 -30.94 -46.52
C GLY A 146 17.67 -29.45 -46.21
N ALA A 147 16.96 -28.74 -47.10
CA ALA A 147 16.55 -27.36 -46.87
C ALA A 147 15.47 -27.29 -45.79
N ILE A 148 15.59 -26.33 -44.87
CA ILE A 148 14.71 -26.20 -43.70
C ILE A 148 14.05 -24.83 -43.75
N ASP A 149 12.72 -24.82 -43.75
CA ASP A 149 11.95 -23.60 -43.49
C ASP A 149 11.65 -23.50 -41.99
N ILE A 150 12.21 -22.49 -41.33
CA ILE A 150 11.99 -22.23 -39.90
C ILE A 150 10.70 -21.45 -39.69
N TYR A 151 10.28 -20.64 -40.68
CA TYR A 151 9.10 -19.78 -40.58
C TYR A 151 7.80 -20.57 -40.47
N GLN A 152 7.78 -21.84 -40.89
CA GLN A 152 6.63 -22.72 -40.71
C GLN A 152 6.22 -22.87 -39.23
N TYR A 153 7.15 -22.72 -38.29
CA TYR A 153 6.89 -22.85 -36.85
C TYR A 153 6.67 -21.51 -36.15
N TYR A 154 7.03 -20.40 -36.79
CA TYR A 154 6.95 -19.09 -36.18
C TYR A 154 5.49 -18.69 -35.91
N ASN A 155 5.21 -18.23 -34.69
CA ASN A 155 3.86 -17.83 -34.25
C ASN A 155 2.80 -18.94 -34.43
N ARG A 156 3.21 -20.22 -34.36
CA ARG A 156 2.29 -21.36 -34.38
C ARG A 156 1.95 -21.83 -32.98
N GLN A 157 0.72 -22.28 -32.81
CA GLN A 157 0.27 -22.89 -31.56
C GLN A 157 0.92 -24.26 -31.38
N ILE A 158 1.36 -24.52 -30.15
CA ILE A 158 1.83 -25.82 -29.69
C ILE A 158 0.96 -26.31 -28.53
N VAL A 159 0.67 -27.60 -28.52
CA VAL A 159 -0.04 -28.26 -27.43
C VAL A 159 0.64 -29.58 -27.10
N ILE A 160 0.88 -29.83 -25.82
CA ILE A 160 1.56 -31.01 -25.30
C ILE A 160 0.62 -31.74 -24.34
N TYR A 161 0.40 -33.02 -24.61
CA TYR A 161 -0.42 -33.90 -23.79
C TYR A 161 0.40 -35.09 -23.29
N ALA A 162 0.07 -35.58 -22.10
CA ALA A 162 0.48 -36.88 -21.62
C ALA A 162 -0.73 -37.83 -21.64
N GLN A 163 -0.64 -38.92 -22.39
CA GLN A 163 -1.73 -39.87 -22.61
C GLN A 163 -1.43 -41.20 -21.92
N THR A 164 -2.37 -41.70 -21.14
CA THR A 164 -2.42 -43.12 -20.69
C THR A 164 -3.46 -43.87 -21.52
N ASP A 165 -3.63 -45.16 -21.27
CA ASP A 165 -4.68 -45.95 -21.93
C ASP A 165 -6.10 -45.44 -21.59
N LYS A 166 -6.27 -44.66 -20.52
CA LYS A 166 -7.57 -44.19 -20.01
C LYS A 166 -7.77 -42.68 -20.06
N TYR A 167 -6.70 -41.90 -19.90
CA TYR A 167 -6.79 -40.45 -19.66
C TYR A 167 -5.81 -39.66 -20.53
N LEU A 168 -6.23 -38.46 -20.92
CA LEU A 168 -5.42 -37.47 -21.62
C LEU A 168 -5.21 -36.25 -20.70
N TYR A 169 -3.97 -36.01 -20.29
CA TYR A 169 -3.59 -34.92 -19.41
C TYR A 169 -3.01 -33.76 -20.23
N PRO A 170 -3.61 -32.55 -20.19
CA PRO A 170 -3.01 -31.36 -20.77
C PRO A 170 -1.80 -30.95 -19.93
N ILE A 171 -0.62 -30.87 -20.55
CA ILE A 171 0.62 -30.49 -19.87
C ILE A 171 1.03 -29.06 -20.20
N PHE A 172 0.90 -28.66 -21.47
CA PHE A 172 1.26 -27.32 -21.92
C PHE A 172 0.46 -26.90 -23.15
N SER A 173 0.12 -25.61 -23.21
CA SER A 173 -0.36 -24.97 -24.43
C SER A 173 0.22 -23.57 -24.51
N GLY A 174 0.72 -23.19 -25.69
CA GLY A 174 1.37 -21.89 -25.90
C GLY A 174 1.63 -21.61 -27.37
N VAL A 175 2.43 -20.58 -27.63
CA VAL A 175 2.80 -20.14 -28.99
C VAL A 175 4.31 -20.18 -29.13
N ILE A 176 4.79 -20.69 -30.27
CA ILE A 176 6.22 -20.71 -30.62
C ILE A 176 6.65 -19.31 -31.04
N ASP A 177 7.58 -18.71 -30.29
CA ASP A 177 8.07 -17.35 -30.51
C ASP A 177 9.44 -17.32 -31.18
N MET A 178 10.37 -18.17 -30.75
CA MET A 178 11.77 -18.08 -31.12
C MET A 178 12.32 -19.45 -31.54
N PRO A 179 11.98 -19.91 -32.76
CA PRO A 179 12.58 -21.10 -33.35
C PRO A 179 14.04 -20.83 -33.76
N LYS A 180 14.95 -21.74 -33.39
CA LYS A 180 16.39 -21.63 -33.63
C LYS A 180 16.93 -22.92 -34.24
N ILE A 181 18.07 -22.82 -34.93
CA ILE A 181 18.86 -23.97 -35.36
C ILE A 181 20.20 -23.92 -34.64
N ASP A 182 20.55 -25.01 -33.96
CA ASP A 182 21.88 -25.27 -33.45
C ASP A 182 22.64 -26.16 -34.46
N TYR A 183 23.56 -25.52 -35.20
CA TYR A 183 24.40 -26.20 -36.18
C TYR A 183 25.40 -27.17 -35.54
N SER A 184 25.84 -26.92 -34.30
CA SER A 184 26.81 -27.76 -33.60
C SER A 184 26.16 -29.05 -33.13
N GLY A 185 24.99 -28.94 -32.49
CA GLY A 185 24.19 -30.09 -32.07
C GLY A 185 23.42 -30.78 -33.20
N ARG A 186 23.31 -30.12 -34.37
CA ARG A 186 22.41 -30.51 -35.48
C ARG A 186 20.97 -30.69 -34.99
N LEU A 187 20.51 -29.70 -34.21
CA LEU A 187 19.19 -29.68 -33.59
C LEU A 187 18.44 -28.42 -34.00
N ARG A 188 17.13 -28.57 -34.16
CA ARG A 188 16.22 -27.44 -34.22
C ARG A 188 15.57 -27.27 -32.86
N VAL A 189 15.65 -26.07 -32.31
CA VAL A 189 15.11 -25.71 -31.00
C VAL A 189 13.87 -24.87 -31.20
N LEU A 190 12.72 -25.35 -30.75
CA LEU A 190 11.48 -24.58 -30.73
C LEU A 190 11.21 -24.16 -29.29
N ASN A 191 11.23 -22.86 -29.03
CA ASN A 191 10.79 -22.31 -27.75
C ASN A 191 9.37 -21.80 -27.92
N ALA A 192 8.52 -22.15 -26.95
CA ALA A 192 7.17 -21.69 -26.88
C ALA A 192 6.89 -21.12 -25.51
N THR A 193 6.10 -20.06 -25.49
CA THR A 193 5.76 -19.34 -24.27
C THR A 193 4.24 -19.25 -24.16
N LYS A 194 3.73 -19.45 -22.95
CA LYS A 194 2.38 -19.10 -22.55
C LYS A 194 2.43 -17.79 -21.78
N ASP A 195 2.21 -16.70 -22.51
CA ASP A 195 2.30 -15.34 -21.99
C ASP A 195 1.27 -15.09 -20.87
N ARG A 196 1.77 -14.99 -19.63
CA ARG A 196 0.97 -14.76 -18.43
C ARG A 196 0.25 -13.42 -18.52
N SER A 197 0.96 -12.37 -18.93
CA SER A 197 0.41 -11.01 -19.04
C SER A 197 -0.77 -10.98 -20.02
N LYS A 198 -0.63 -11.58 -21.20
CA LYS A 198 -1.75 -11.70 -22.16
C LYS A 198 -2.93 -12.50 -21.62
N SER A 199 -2.67 -13.47 -20.75
CA SER A 199 -3.72 -14.27 -20.11
C SER A 199 -4.48 -13.44 -19.07
N VAL A 200 -3.78 -12.59 -18.31
CA VAL A 200 -4.38 -11.64 -17.37
C VAL A 200 -5.23 -10.58 -18.10
N GLU A 201 -4.76 -10.05 -19.23
CA GLU A 201 -5.53 -9.04 -19.99
C GLU A 201 -6.88 -9.55 -20.50
N LYS A 202 -7.01 -10.88 -20.70
CA LYS A 202 -8.27 -11.53 -21.10
C LYS A 202 -9.27 -11.70 -19.95
N LEU A 203 -8.87 -11.52 -18.69
CA LEU A 203 -9.76 -11.67 -17.54
C LEU A 203 -10.77 -10.52 -17.45
N SER A 204 -11.89 -10.76 -16.75
CA SER A 204 -12.81 -9.68 -16.38
C SER A 204 -12.19 -8.82 -15.29
N ILE A 205 -12.53 -7.53 -15.28
CA ILE A 205 -12.08 -6.60 -14.25
C ILE A 205 -12.62 -6.99 -12.87
N ASP A 206 -13.83 -7.53 -12.80
CA ASP A 206 -14.44 -8.03 -11.55
C ASP A 206 -13.60 -9.14 -10.90
N THR A 207 -12.96 -9.99 -11.71
CA THR A 207 -12.06 -11.03 -11.18
C THR A 207 -10.85 -10.40 -10.50
N ILE A 208 -10.31 -9.32 -11.07
CA ILE A 208 -9.17 -8.58 -10.53
C ILE A 208 -9.59 -7.82 -9.26
N HIS A 209 -10.79 -7.24 -9.25
CA HIS A 209 -11.35 -6.56 -8.07
C HIS A 209 -11.49 -7.47 -6.86
N GLY A 210 -11.78 -8.75 -7.09
CA GLY A 210 -11.87 -9.77 -6.05
C GLY A 210 -10.52 -10.22 -5.46
N ILE A 211 -9.39 -9.76 -6.01
CA ILE A 211 -8.06 -10.12 -5.56
C ILE A 211 -7.48 -9.02 -4.67
N GLY A 212 -7.03 -9.42 -3.49
CA GLY A 212 -6.32 -8.56 -2.56
C GLY A 212 -7.11 -7.36 -2.04
N HIS A 213 -6.40 -6.42 -1.44
CA HIS A 213 -6.91 -5.14 -1.02
C HIS A 213 -6.43 -4.05 -1.97
N TRP A 214 -7.26 -3.01 -2.15
CA TRP A 214 -6.92 -1.87 -2.99
C TRP A 214 -7.50 -0.60 -2.39
N ALA A 215 -6.74 0.49 -2.49
CA ALA A 215 -7.14 1.82 -2.06
C ALA A 215 -6.57 2.84 -3.07
N PRO A 216 -7.41 3.74 -3.62
CA PRO A 216 -6.97 4.72 -4.61
C PRO A 216 -5.87 5.66 -4.09
N SER A 217 -5.85 5.97 -2.78
CA SER A 217 -4.81 6.84 -2.23
C SER A 217 -3.42 6.20 -2.23
N ILE A 218 -3.34 4.87 -2.22
CA ILE A 218 -2.07 4.13 -2.14
C ILE A 218 -1.54 3.76 -3.51
N PHE A 219 -2.43 3.31 -4.40
CA PHE A 219 -2.06 2.81 -5.73
C PHE A 219 -2.40 3.78 -6.88
N GLY A 220 -3.04 4.90 -6.58
CA GLY A 220 -3.59 5.82 -7.57
C GLY A 220 -4.97 5.39 -8.06
N GLU A 221 -5.59 6.26 -8.86
CA GLU A 221 -6.90 6.01 -9.44
C GLU A 221 -6.88 4.84 -10.42
N GLU A 222 -7.97 4.07 -10.44
CA GLU A 222 -8.07 2.90 -11.30
C GLU A 222 -7.95 3.24 -12.80
N GLN A 223 -8.40 4.42 -13.21
CA GLN A 223 -8.34 4.84 -14.61
C GLN A 223 -6.90 5.08 -15.11
N ASN A 224 -5.94 5.22 -14.18
CA ASN A 224 -4.53 5.46 -14.51
C ASN A 224 -3.78 4.16 -14.84
N TYR A 225 -4.39 2.98 -14.65
CA TYR A 225 -3.76 1.73 -15.04
C TYR A 225 -3.80 1.55 -16.57
N GLU A 226 -2.62 1.40 -17.18
CA GLU A 226 -2.51 1.07 -18.60
C GLU A 226 -2.88 -0.39 -18.91
N THR A 227 -2.61 -1.30 -17.96
CA THR A 227 -2.81 -2.75 -18.13
C THR A 227 -3.44 -3.37 -16.90
N LYS A 228 -4.25 -4.41 -17.10
CA LYS A 228 -4.83 -5.20 -15.99
C LYS A 228 -3.76 -5.92 -15.20
N ASN A 229 -2.65 -6.30 -15.83
CA ASN A 229 -1.53 -6.94 -15.13
C ASN A 229 -0.84 -6.00 -14.13
N ALA A 230 -0.75 -4.69 -14.41
CA ALA A 230 -0.22 -3.72 -13.45
C ALA A 230 -1.13 -3.64 -12.21
N GLN A 231 -2.44 -3.50 -12.40
CA GLN A 231 -3.40 -3.48 -11.31
C GLN A 231 -3.39 -4.78 -10.48
N LEU A 232 -3.29 -5.94 -11.15
CA LEU A 232 -3.17 -7.24 -10.48
C LEU A 232 -1.90 -7.32 -9.62
N THR A 233 -0.78 -6.78 -10.11
CA THR A 233 0.50 -6.79 -9.39
C THR A 233 0.40 -5.99 -8.10
N ASP A 234 -0.19 -4.80 -8.16
CA ASP A 234 -0.43 -3.96 -6.97
C ASP A 234 -1.34 -4.66 -5.95
N ARG A 235 -2.43 -5.26 -6.42
CA ARG A 235 -3.36 -6.02 -5.55
C ARG A 235 -2.69 -7.24 -4.91
N LEU A 236 -1.87 -7.98 -5.65
CA LEU A 236 -1.11 -9.12 -5.11
C LEU A 236 -0.08 -8.70 -4.07
N SER A 237 0.46 -7.48 -4.14
CA SER A 237 1.37 -6.96 -3.12
C SER A 237 0.75 -6.83 -1.72
N THR A 238 -0.58 -6.93 -1.62
CA THR A 238 -1.34 -6.82 -0.35
C THR A 238 -1.74 -8.16 0.26
N ILE A 239 -1.46 -9.29 -0.38
CA ILE A 239 -1.82 -10.62 0.13
C ILE A 239 -0.70 -11.63 -0.07
N PRO A 240 -0.48 -12.58 0.87
CA PRO A 240 0.54 -13.62 0.73
C PRO A 240 0.06 -14.77 -0.17
N ALA A 241 -0.17 -14.47 -1.45
CA ALA A 241 -0.67 -15.41 -2.45
C ALA A 241 -0.09 -15.16 -3.84
N SER A 242 -0.03 -16.21 -4.66
CA SER A 242 0.39 -16.15 -6.06
C SER A 242 -0.83 -16.36 -6.97
N PHE A 243 -0.86 -15.64 -8.09
CA PHE A 243 -1.91 -15.77 -9.12
C PHE A 243 -1.31 -16.28 -10.42
N ASP A 244 -1.67 -17.52 -10.77
CA ASP A 244 -1.08 -18.26 -11.88
C ASP A 244 -2.13 -19.03 -12.68
N PHE A 245 -1.75 -19.44 -13.88
CA PHE A 245 -2.61 -20.22 -14.78
C PHE A 245 -2.14 -21.67 -14.86
N ASP A 246 -3.08 -22.60 -14.83
CA ASP A 246 -2.77 -24.00 -15.04
C ASP A 246 -2.58 -24.36 -16.53
N ALA A 247 -2.25 -25.63 -16.80
CA ALA A 247 -2.10 -26.14 -18.16
C ALA A 247 -3.40 -26.07 -19.00
N ARG A 248 -4.56 -25.90 -18.37
CA ARG A 248 -5.90 -25.76 -18.99
C ARG A 248 -6.33 -24.30 -19.18
N GLU A 249 -5.45 -23.34 -18.89
CA GLU A 249 -5.74 -21.91 -18.95
C GLU A 249 -6.73 -21.41 -17.89
N GLN A 250 -6.93 -22.16 -16.81
CA GLN A 250 -7.74 -21.69 -15.68
C GLN A 250 -6.85 -20.91 -14.72
N ALA A 251 -7.34 -19.74 -14.31
CA ALA A 251 -6.67 -18.87 -13.36
C ALA A 251 -6.91 -19.34 -11.92
N HIS A 252 -5.86 -19.34 -11.10
CA HIS A 252 -5.92 -19.77 -9.71
C HIS A 252 -5.20 -18.78 -8.81
N LEU A 253 -5.86 -18.37 -7.72
CA LEU A 253 -5.24 -17.64 -6.61
C LEU A 253 -4.83 -18.67 -5.55
N THR A 254 -3.54 -18.76 -5.26
CA THR A 254 -2.98 -19.81 -4.39
C THR A 254 -2.24 -19.20 -3.22
N SER A 255 -2.56 -19.66 -2.00
CA SER A 255 -1.84 -19.20 -0.80
C SER A 255 -0.37 -19.63 -0.85
N TRP A 256 0.50 -18.78 -0.32
CA TRP A 256 1.90 -19.10 -0.09
C TRP A 256 2.12 -20.14 1.00
N LEU A 257 1.16 -20.25 1.93
CA LEU A 257 1.21 -21.23 2.99
C LEU A 257 0.87 -22.63 2.44
N PRO A 258 1.68 -23.66 2.73
CA PRO A 258 1.33 -25.03 2.40
C PRO A 258 0.00 -25.44 3.04
N LYS A 259 -0.83 -26.21 2.32
CA LYS A 259 -2.08 -26.75 2.87
C LYS A 259 -1.80 -27.64 4.10
N PRO A 260 -2.69 -27.67 5.11
CA PRO A 260 -2.58 -28.60 6.22
C PRO A 260 -2.60 -30.06 5.76
N VAL A 261 -3.45 -30.37 4.77
CA VAL A 261 -3.50 -31.67 4.10
C VAL A 261 -2.80 -31.53 2.75
N ALA A 262 -1.70 -32.24 2.56
CA ALA A 262 -1.00 -32.27 1.29
C ALA A 262 -1.84 -32.95 0.21
N ASP A 263 -1.74 -32.47 -1.02
CA ASP A 263 -2.41 -33.09 -2.17
C ASP A 263 -1.75 -34.43 -2.51
N TRP A 264 -0.43 -34.54 -2.29
CA TRP A 264 0.33 -35.76 -2.50
C TRP A 264 1.43 -35.95 -1.47
N THR A 265 1.84 -37.21 -1.28
CA THR A 265 3.00 -37.57 -0.48
C THR A 265 4.07 -38.21 -1.35
N LEU A 266 5.27 -37.64 -1.38
CA LEU A 266 6.42 -38.18 -2.08
C LEU A 266 7.30 -38.95 -1.10
N SER A 267 7.43 -40.26 -1.33
CA SER A 267 8.29 -41.12 -0.52
C SER A 267 9.71 -41.24 -1.11
N ALA A 268 10.62 -41.89 -0.38
CA ALA A 268 11.97 -42.22 -0.88
C ALA A 268 11.98 -43.05 -2.18
N CYS A 269 10.89 -43.79 -2.48
CA CYS A 269 10.78 -44.55 -3.72
C CYS A 269 10.43 -43.67 -4.94
N ASP A 270 10.00 -42.42 -4.71
CA ASP A 270 9.43 -41.54 -5.74
C ASP A 270 10.36 -40.37 -6.07
N VAL A 271 11.21 -40.00 -5.11
CA VAL A 271 12.19 -38.93 -5.22
C VAL A 271 13.58 -39.52 -5.47
N TYR A 272 14.31 -38.94 -6.41
CA TYR A 272 15.73 -39.22 -6.59
C TYR A 272 16.53 -38.48 -5.52
N GLU A 273 16.71 -39.11 -4.35
CA GLU A 273 17.32 -38.48 -3.16
C GLU A 273 18.72 -37.87 -3.41
N ALA A 274 19.46 -38.37 -4.41
CA ALA A 274 20.76 -37.83 -4.81
C ALA A 274 20.68 -36.41 -5.40
N ASN A 275 19.54 -36.04 -5.98
CA ASN A 275 19.32 -34.75 -6.65
C ASN A 275 18.52 -33.77 -5.78
N MET A 276 18.37 -34.05 -4.48
CA MET A 276 17.70 -33.14 -3.55
C MET A 276 18.66 -32.03 -3.11
N ALA A 277 18.23 -30.79 -3.26
CA ALA A 277 18.97 -29.60 -2.84
C ALA A 277 18.09 -28.69 -1.98
N LEU A 278 18.48 -28.54 -0.71
CA LEU A 278 17.84 -27.62 0.23
C LEU A 278 18.61 -26.30 0.21
N GLU A 279 17.93 -25.21 -0.13
CA GLU A 279 18.49 -23.86 -0.16
C GLU A 279 17.76 -22.98 0.85
N MET A 280 18.53 -22.40 1.77
CA MET A 280 18.02 -21.49 2.78
C MET A 280 18.10 -20.05 2.26
N SER A 281 17.16 -19.21 2.71
CA SER A 281 17.19 -17.79 2.35
C SER A 281 18.44 -17.10 2.89
N SER A 282 18.91 -16.08 2.17
CA SER A 282 20.03 -15.27 2.63
C SER A 282 19.60 -14.45 3.85
N ALA A 283 20.40 -14.49 4.92
CA ALA A 283 20.16 -13.67 6.11
C ALA A 283 20.19 -12.15 5.81
N VAL A 284 20.73 -11.74 4.65
CA VAL A 284 20.77 -10.34 4.22
C VAL A 284 19.47 -9.92 3.51
N SER A 285 18.78 -10.83 2.84
CA SER A 285 17.54 -10.52 2.10
C SER A 285 16.27 -10.62 2.96
N ILE A 286 16.40 -11.07 4.21
CA ILE A 286 15.29 -11.13 5.16
C ILE A 286 14.92 -9.71 5.61
N VAL A 287 13.62 -9.40 5.57
CA VAL A 287 13.03 -8.20 6.15
C VAL A 287 12.21 -8.65 7.35
N ASN A 288 12.57 -8.22 8.56
CA ASN A 288 11.88 -8.62 9.80
C ASN A 288 11.32 -7.43 10.60
N ARG A 289 11.54 -6.20 10.10
CA ARG A 289 10.93 -4.98 10.61
C ARG A 289 10.57 -4.06 9.44
N VAL A 290 9.31 -3.68 9.33
CA VAL A 290 8.81 -2.71 8.35
C VAL A 290 8.23 -1.51 9.09
N GLU A 291 8.82 -0.34 8.86
CA GLU A 291 8.28 0.93 9.34
C GLU A 291 7.48 1.59 8.22
N ILE A 292 6.20 1.78 8.46
CA ILE A 292 5.27 2.45 7.57
C ILE A 292 5.00 3.85 8.14
N GLU A 293 5.32 4.87 7.36
CA GLU A 293 4.95 6.25 7.63
C GLU A 293 3.74 6.60 6.77
N LEU A 294 2.58 6.73 7.38
CA LEU A 294 1.33 7.06 6.70
C LEU A 294 0.92 8.49 7.06
N HIS A 295 0.81 9.33 6.04
CA HIS A 295 0.29 10.70 6.15
C HIS A 295 -1.18 10.71 5.76
N HIS A 296 -2.03 11.35 6.54
CA HIS A 296 -3.45 11.53 6.23
C HIS A 296 -3.77 13.01 6.22
N GLN A 297 -3.93 13.52 4.99
CA GLN A 297 -4.01 14.94 4.69
C GLN A 297 -5.44 15.30 4.31
N PHE A 298 -6.04 16.24 5.04
CA PHE A 298 -7.39 16.72 4.79
C PHE A 298 -7.58 18.14 5.32
N ASP A 299 -8.61 18.83 4.84
CA ASP A 299 -8.97 20.14 5.36
C ASP A 299 -9.97 20.04 6.51
N ARG A 300 -9.72 20.79 7.58
CA ARG A 300 -10.67 21.06 8.65
C ARG A 300 -11.36 22.38 8.39
N LEU A 301 -12.69 22.33 8.27
CA LEU A 301 -13.53 23.52 8.16
C LEU A 301 -13.85 24.04 9.55
N ILE A 302 -13.44 25.27 9.85
CA ILE A 302 -13.65 25.92 11.14
C ILE A 302 -14.68 27.04 10.99
N HIS A 303 -15.63 27.08 11.93
CA HIS A 303 -16.61 28.14 12.09
C HIS A 303 -16.53 28.69 13.51
N ARG A 304 -16.12 29.94 13.63
CA ARG A 304 -16.06 30.65 14.90
C ARG A 304 -17.21 31.63 15.01
N GLU A 305 -17.90 31.59 16.14
CA GLU A 305 -18.91 32.60 16.51
C GLU A 305 -18.51 33.32 17.78
N ILE A 306 -18.68 34.63 17.75
CA ILE A 306 -18.50 35.49 18.92
C ILE A 306 -19.79 36.28 19.13
N SER A 307 -20.28 36.27 20.36
CA SER A 307 -21.49 36.98 20.75
C SER A 307 -21.12 38.32 21.36
N PHE A 308 -21.72 39.38 20.84
CA PHE A 308 -21.60 40.73 21.38
C PHE A 308 -22.91 41.14 22.03
N SER A 309 -22.80 41.77 23.19
CA SER A 309 -23.93 42.42 23.85
C SER A 309 -23.54 43.83 24.24
N TYR A 310 -24.43 44.77 23.96
CA TYR A 310 -24.28 46.18 24.23
C TYR A 310 -25.51 46.66 25.01
N ARG A 311 -25.28 47.44 26.06
CA ARG A 311 -26.33 48.08 26.83
C ARG A 311 -25.90 49.48 27.21
N TYR A 312 -26.62 50.47 26.69
CA TYR A 312 -26.43 51.87 27.00
C TYR A 312 -26.55 52.12 28.51
N LEU A 313 -25.53 52.69 29.14
CA LEU A 313 -25.48 53.13 30.54
C LEU A 313 -25.99 52.11 31.58
N SER A 314 -26.04 50.83 31.21
CA SER A 314 -26.67 49.77 32.02
C SER A 314 -28.04 50.15 32.61
N PHE A 315 -28.88 50.88 31.86
CA PHE A 315 -30.18 51.31 32.40
C PHE A 315 -31.05 50.12 32.81
N MET A 316 -31.81 50.30 33.89
CA MET A 316 -32.64 49.23 34.46
C MET A 316 -34.11 49.29 34.01
N SER A 317 -34.58 50.44 33.53
CA SER A 317 -35.94 50.61 33.02
C SER A 317 -36.03 51.73 31.97
N ASP A 318 -37.13 51.77 31.22
CA ASP A 318 -37.38 52.82 30.23
C ASP A 318 -37.45 54.22 30.88
N PHE A 319 -37.97 54.30 32.11
CA PHE A 319 -38.00 55.54 32.89
C PHE A 319 -36.61 56.03 33.31
N ASP A 320 -35.72 55.10 33.69
CA ASP A 320 -34.32 55.38 34.04
C ASP A 320 -33.56 55.95 32.82
N TYR A 321 -33.84 55.44 31.61
CA TYR A 321 -33.33 56.04 30.39
C TYR A 321 -33.86 57.47 30.17
N ILE A 322 -35.17 57.69 30.31
CA ILE A 322 -35.80 59.00 30.05
C ILE A 322 -35.28 60.11 30.98
N ILE A 323 -34.97 59.78 32.25
CA ILE A 323 -34.36 60.76 33.16
C ILE A 323 -32.91 61.05 32.76
N ARG A 324 -32.15 60.00 32.41
CA ARG A 324 -30.72 60.14 32.14
C ARG A 324 -30.43 60.74 30.77
N VAL A 325 -31.27 60.53 29.76
CA VAL A 325 -31.04 61.00 28.39
C VAL A 325 -30.92 62.52 28.29
N ALA A 326 -31.62 63.27 29.15
CA ALA A 326 -31.52 64.73 29.20
C ALA A 326 -30.16 65.20 29.76
N ALA A 327 -29.54 64.41 30.65
CA ALA A 327 -28.26 64.71 31.26
C ALA A 327 -27.09 64.11 30.47
N GLU A 328 -27.26 62.94 29.85
CA GLU A 328 -26.17 62.14 29.28
C GLU A 328 -26.21 62.12 27.75
N GLY A 329 -27.30 62.61 27.16
CA GLY A 329 -27.58 62.60 25.75
C GLY A 329 -28.22 61.28 25.26
N PRO A 330 -28.66 61.26 23.99
CA PRO A 330 -29.29 60.09 23.37
C PRO A 330 -28.29 58.96 23.13
N ALA A 331 -28.79 57.73 23.16
CA ALA A 331 -28.05 56.53 22.77
C ALA A 331 -27.46 56.65 21.34
N PRO A 332 -26.47 55.81 20.98
CA PRO A 332 -25.96 55.75 19.61
C PRO A 332 -27.07 55.39 18.61
N LYS A 333 -26.97 55.89 17.37
CA LYS A 333 -27.93 55.51 16.33
C LYS A 333 -27.72 54.04 15.99
N LEU A 334 -28.81 53.34 15.65
CA LEU A 334 -28.73 51.95 15.23
C LEU A 334 -27.80 51.76 14.02
N ALA A 335 -27.82 52.70 13.07
CA ALA A 335 -26.92 52.68 11.91
C ALA A 335 -25.44 52.73 12.32
N ASP A 336 -25.10 53.49 13.36
CA ASP A 336 -23.73 53.58 13.85
C ASP A 336 -23.32 52.25 14.51
N VAL A 337 -24.19 51.64 15.31
CA VAL A 337 -23.95 50.32 15.94
C VAL A 337 -23.76 49.23 14.88
N GLN A 338 -24.58 49.23 13.83
CA GLN A 338 -24.46 48.31 12.70
C GLN A 338 -23.19 48.56 11.89
N SER A 339 -22.83 49.83 11.65
CA SER A 339 -21.59 50.20 10.98
C SER A 339 -20.37 49.74 11.78
N ALA A 340 -20.40 49.92 13.12
CA ALA A 340 -19.33 49.46 13.98
C ALA A 340 -19.19 47.94 13.98
N ALA A 341 -20.30 47.21 14.11
CA ALA A 341 -20.27 45.76 14.08
C ALA A 341 -19.78 45.19 12.73
N ASN A 342 -20.20 45.79 11.61
CA ASN A 342 -19.79 45.37 10.26
C ASN A 342 -18.37 45.84 9.89
N GLY A 343 -17.85 46.88 10.55
CA GLY A 343 -16.47 47.36 10.40
C GLY A 343 -15.42 46.40 10.96
N GLY A 344 -15.83 45.37 11.71
CA GLY A 344 -14.98 44.34 12.32
C GLY A 344 -14.31 43.35 11.35
N GLY A 345 -14.64 43.39 10.06
CA GLY A 345 -14.16 42.41 9.06
C GLY A 345 -14.80 41.01 9.16
N TRP A 346 -15.57 40.76 10.22
CA TRP A 346 -16.35 39.53 10.42
C TRP A 346 -17.79 39.73 10.00
N THR A 347 -18.44 38.66 9.54
CA THR A 347 -19.81 38.74 9.06
C THR A 347 -20.80 38.69 10.23
N THR A 348 -21.64 39.71 10.38
CA THR A 348 -22.56 39.82 11.52
C THR A 348 -23.96 39.30 11.22
N GLY A 349 -24.65 38.78 12.24
CA GLY A 349 -26.01 38.26 12.15
C GLY A 349 -26.66 38.06 13.52
N GLU A 350 -27.84 37.44 13.53
CA GLU A 350 -28.67 37.25 14.73
C GLU A 350 -28.86 38.53 15.56
N TRP A 351 -29.13 39.64 14.84
CA TRP A 351 -29.32 40.94 15.43
C TRP A 351 -30.60 40.99 16.28
N TRP A 352 -30.43 41.46 17.52
CA TRP A 352 -31.50 41.92 18.39
C TRP A 352 -31.19 43.33 18.84
N VAL A 353 -32.20 44.21 18.79
CA VAL A 353 -32.05 45.62 19.14
C VAL A 353 -33.25 46.03 19.96
N LYS A 354 -33.01 46.69 21.09
CA LYS A 354 -34.01 47.45 21.83
C LYS A 354 -33.89 48.92 21.43
N GLY A 355 -34.92 49.42 20.76
CA GLY A 355 -35.09 50.83 20.45
C GLY A 355 -35.33 51.69 21.71
N THR A 356 -35.34 53.01 21.53
CA THR A 356 -35.83 53.94 22.57
C THR A 356 -37.30 53.71 22.91
N PRO A 357 -37.75 54.11 24.12
CA PRO A 357 -39.15 53.95 24.50
C PRO A 357 -40.06 54.73 23.55
N PRO A 358 -41.25 54.21 23.19
CA PRO A 358 -42.18 54.92 22.31
C PRO A 358 -42.58 56.28 22.92
N PRO A 359 -42.91 57.29 22.10
CA PRO A 359 -43.42 58.56 22.61
C PRO A 359 -44.62 58.35 23.53
N GLY A 360 -44.63 59.00 24.69
CA GLY A 360 -45.64 58.75 25.71
C GLY A 360 -45.34 59.43 27.04
N VAL A 361 -46.20 59.20 28.03
CA VAL A 361 -46.03 59.72 29.39
C VAL A 361 -45.49 58.61 30.28
N TYR A 362 -44.31 58.80 30.84
CA TYR A 362 -43.63 57.85 31.73
C TYR A 362 -43.47 58.49 33.10
N ASN A 363 -44.18 57.97 34.11
CA ASN A 363 -44.18 58.52 35.49
C ASN A 363 -44.29 60.06 35.55
N GLY A 364 -45.18 60.64 34.74
CA GLY A 364 -45.44 62.09 34.69
C GLY A 364 -44.49 62.90 33.78
N VAL A 365 -43.48 62.28 33.16
CA VAL A 365 -42.58 62.92 32.18
C VAL A 365 -43.06 62.63 30.77
N ILE A 366 -43.25 63.67 29.95
CA ILE A 366 -43.59 63.53 28.53
C ILE A 366 -42.31 63.25 27.75
N TRP A 367 -42.25 62.08 27.10
CA TRP A 367 -41.13 61.66 26.26
C TRP A 367 -41.53 61.68 24.78
N LYS A 368 -40.64 62.20 23.92
CA LYS A 368 -40.73 62.11 22.47
C LYS A 368 -39.37 61.73 21.91
N ALA A 369 -39.28 60.55 21.29
CA ALA A 369 -38.12 60.17 20.50
C ALA A 369 -38.21 60.87 19.13
N ALA A 370 -37.46 61.94 18.92
CA ALA A 370 -37.38 62.62 17.64
C ALA A 370 -35.92 63.03 17.36
N ASP A 371 -35.46 62.80 16.14
CA ASP A 371 -34.24 63.44 15.62
C ASP A 371 -34.64 64.72 14.89
N TYR A 372 -33.86 65.77 15.05
CA TYR A 372 -34.14 67.07 14.44
C TYR A 372 -33.05 67.40 13.43
N LYS A 373 -33.44 67.71 12.20
CA LYS A 373 -32.57 68.44 11.25
C LYS A 373 -32.76 69.92 11.52
N TYR A 374 -31.66 70.66 11.54
CA TYR A 374 -31.70 72.11 11.53
C TYR A 374 -31.61 72.56 10.08
N ASP A 375 -32.63 73.23 9.58
CA ASP A 375 -32.59 73.94 8.31
C ASP A 375 -32.47 75.44 8.58
N TYR A 376 -31.75 76.14 7.71
CA TYR A 376 -31.45 77.56 7.88
C TYR A 376 -32.22 78.35 6.82
N GLU A 377 -33.34 78.93 7.21
CA GLU A 377 -34.17 79.76 6.33
C GLU A 377 -33.71 81.22 6.44
N PRO A 378 -33.26 81.88 5.35
CA PRO A 378 -32.90 83.28 5.41
C PRO A 378 -34.14 84.15 5.69
N THR A 379 -34.06 85.01 6.71
CA THR A 379 -35.17 85.91 7.10
C THR A 379 -35.33 87.11 6.18
N GLY A 380 -34.37 87.34 5.29
CA GLY A 380 -34.32 88.50 4.40
C GLY A 380 -33.76 89.77 5.05
N GLU A 381 -33.50 89.75 6.36
CA GLU A 381 -32.79 90.82 7.07
C GLU A 381 -31.28 90.53 7.12
N LYS A 382 -30.46 91.57 7.07
CA LYS A 382 -29.00 91.49 7.17
C LYS A 382 -28.51 92.10 8.48
N ASP A 383 -27.49 91.48 9.08
CA ASP A 383 -26.83 92.04 10.26
C ASP A 383 -25.99 93.29 9.90
N GLU A 384 -25.44 93.96 10.92
CA GLU A 384 -24.62 95.18 10.76
C GLU A 384 -23.36 94.97 9.89
N ASN A 385 -23.01 93.70 9.61
CA ASN A 385 -21.88 93.32 8.78
C ASN A 385 -22.30 92.80 7.40
N GLY A 386 -23.60 92.86 7.06
CA GLY A 386 -24.15 92.52 5.74
C GLY A 386 -24.41 91.03 5.50
N HIS A 387 -24.36 90.18 6.54
CA HIS A 387 -24.70 88.76 6.44
C HIS A 387 -26.19 88.53 6.66
N ASP A 388 -26.77 87.57 5.94
CA ASP A 388 -28.18 87.22 6.09
C ASP A 388 -28.43 86.61 7.48
N ILE A 389 -29.37 87.19 8.21
CA ILE A 389 -29.88 86.63 9.47
C ILE A 389 -30.72 85.42 9.09
N VAL A 390 -30.33 84.23 9.54
CA VAL A 390 -31.04 82.98 9.26
C VAL A 390 -31.88 82.55 10.46
N ASN A 391 -33.14 82.19 10.21
CA ASN A 391 -33.96 81.46 11.16
C ASN A 391 -33.55 79.99 11.13
N VAL A 392 -33.20 79.46 12.29
CA VAL A 392 -32.93 78.04 12.45
C VAL A 392 -34.26 77.32 12.70
N VAL A 393 -34.76 76.61 11.70
CA VAL A 393 -35.99 75.82 11.80
C VAL A 393 -35.63 74.37 12.12
N GLN A 394 -36.18 73.83 13.21
CA GLN A 394 -36.07 72.41 13.56
C GLN A 394 -37.12 71.60 12.81
N ILE A 395 -36.67 70.77 11.86
CA ILE A 395 -37.53 69.85 11.13
C ILE A 395 -37.35 68.45 11.73
N PRO A 396 -38.41 67.80 12.27
CA PRO A 396 -38.31 66.44 12.78
C PRO A 396 -38.05 65.46 11.63
N ILE A 397 -36.94 64.73 11.66
CA ILE A 397 -36.67 63.58 10.78
C ILE A 397 -37.10 62.32 11.53
N GLY A 398 -38.38 62.00 11.41
CA GLY A 398 -38.94 60.74 11.91
C GLY A 398 -39.05 60.64 13.44
N SER A 399 -40.08 59.94 13.89
CA SER A 399 -40.36 59.67 15.30
C SER A 399 -40.33 58.16 15.57
N ASP A 400 -39.33 57.49 15.00
CA ASP A 400 -39.18 56.05 15.15
C ASP A 400 -38.35 55.72 16.38
N SER A 401 -38.99 55.01 17.31
CA SER A 401 -38.35 54.40 18.49
C SER A 401 -37.13 53.54 18.13
N ASN A 402 -37.05 53.03 16.89
CA ASN A 402 -35.97 52.20 16.37
C ASN A 402 -34.74 52.96 15.85
N LEU A 403 -34.74 54.30 15.86
CA LEU A 403 -33.60 55.10 15.39
C LEU A 403 -32.34 54.91 16.25
N TYR A 404 -32.54 54.69 17.54
CA TYR A 404 -31.51 54.63 18.57
C TYR A 404 -31.42 53.24 19.19
N ALA A 405 -30.21 52.75 19.43
CA ALA A 405 -29.98 51.44 20.03
C ALA A 405 -29.72 51.57 21.54
N LEU A 406 -30.74 51.36 22.35
CA LEU A 406 -30.60 51.30 23.82
C LEU A 406 -29.86 50.05 24.28
N ALA A 407 -30.18 48.92 23.66
CA ALA A 407 -29.44 47.69 23.81
C ALA A 407 -29.38 47.03 22.45
N ALA A 408 -28.28 46.33 22.20
CA ALA A 408 -28.12 45.55 20.99
C ALA A 408 -27.35 44.27 21.33
N SER A 409 -27.70 43.17 20.68
CA SER A 409 -26.87 41.97 20.67
C SER A 409 -26.82 41.42 19.26
N TRP A 410 -25.67 40.90 18.88
CA TRP A 410 -25.46 40.26 17.58
C TRP A 410 -24.37 39.20 17.73
N LYS A 411 -24.31 38.31 16.74
CA LYS A 411 -23.21 37.38 16.57
C LYS A 411 -22.35 37.81 15.40
N ALA A 412 -21.04 37.72 15.57
CA ALA A 412 -20.09 37.81 14.48
C ALA A 412 -19.55 36.41 14.17
N MET A 413 -19.50 36.07 12.89
CA MET A 413 -18.93 34.80 12.43
C MET A 413 -17.71 35.02 11.54
N ARG A 414 -16.78 34.07 11.61
CA ARG A 414 -15.72 33.89 10.62
C ARG A 414 -15.53 32.41 10.34
N ARG A 415 -15.25 32.10 9.08
CA ARG A 415 -15.03 30.74 8.58
C ARG A 415 -13.73 30.70 7.81
N TRP A 416 -12.97 29.64 8.01
CA TRP A 416 -11.74 29.39 7.27
C TRP A 416 -11.47 27.89 7.20
N LYS A 417 -10.57 27.52 6.28
CA LYS A 417 -10.03 26.17 6.15
C LYS A 417 -8.70 26.12 6.89
N GLN A 418 -8.42 25.01 7.54
CA GLN A 418 -7.11 24.68 8.08
C GLN A 418 -6.68 23.34 7.49
N ALA A 419 -5.52 23.29 6.84
CA ALA A 419 -4.97 22.02 6.36
C ALA A 419 -4.49 21.20 7.57
N ILE A 420 -4.81 19.91 7.60
CA ILE A 420 -4.39 18.98 8.65
C ILE A 420 -3.53 17.90 8.01
N ASP A 421 -2.37 17.61 8.60
CA ASP A 421 -1.55 16.44 8.28
C ASP A 421 -1.43 15.54 9.51
N GLU A 422 -2.14 14.40 9.50
CA GLU A 422 -2.02 13.39 10.53
C GLU A 422 -0.94 12.37 10.15
N LYS A 423 0.14 12.35 10.92
CA LYS A 423 1.26 11.41 10.73
C LYS A 423 1.13 10.19 11.63
N TYR A 424 1.07 9.02 11.00
CA TYR A 424 1.03 7.72 11.68
C TYR A 424 2.34 6.95 11.43
N ILE A 425 3.01 6.56 12.51
CA ILE A 425 4.16 5.65 12.46
C ILE A 425 3.70 4.26 12.89
N ILE A 426 3.72 3.32 11.93
CA ILE A 426 3.29 1.94 12.15
C ILE A 426 4.51 1.04 11.97
N VAL A 427 4.83 0.26 12.99
CA VAL A 427 5.97 -0.66 12.99
C VAL A 427 5.45 -2.08 12.97
N LEU A 428 5.68 -2.79 11.87
CA LEU A 428 5.46 -4.24 11.79
C LEU A 428 6.78 -4.92 12.11
N GLN A 429 6.80 -5.86 13.05
CA GLN A 429 8.02 -6.57 13.41
C GLN A 429 7.75 -8.03 13.75
N ASN A 430 8.74 -8.89 13.54
CA ASN A 430 8.75 -10.25 14.07
C ASN A 430 9.93 -10.40 15.04
N GLN A 431 9.62 -10.38 16.35
CA GLN A 431 10.63 -10.45 17.41
C GLN A 431 11.49 -11.73 17.36
N GLU A 432 10.90 -12.85 16.95
CA GLU A 432 11.57 -14.14 16.86
C GLU A 432 12.67 -14.16 15.77
N SER A 433 12.36 -13.62 14.60
CA SER A 433 13.29 -13.46 13.48
C SER A 433 14.38 -12.43 13.80
N ILE A 434 14.02 -11.34 14.50
CA ILE A 434 15.00 -10.34 14.98
C ILE A 434 16.00 -10.99 15.95
N ALA A 435 15.55 -11.87 16.83
CA ALA A 435 16.44 -12.57 17.76
C ALA A 435 17.47 -13.48 17.07
N ILE A 436 17.14 -14.02 15.88
CA ILE A 436 18.01 -14.93 15.13
C ILE A 436 18.90 -14.18 14.14
N HIS A 437 18.33 -13.24 13.37
CA HIS A 437 18.99 -12.60 12.23
C HIS A 437 19.44 -11.16 12.50
N GLY A 438 19.14 -10.60 13.67
CA GLY A 438 19.29 -9.18 13.98
C GLY A 438 18.25 -8.31 13.29
N GLU A 439 18.23 -7.02 13.57
CA GLU A 439 17.26 -6.10 12.97
C GLU A 439 17.55 -5.85 11.48
N LYS A 440 16.57 -6.16 10.63
CA LYS A 440 16.57 -5.91 9.18
C LYS A 440 15.36 -5.07 8.83
N LYS A 441 15.61 -3.76 8.78
CA LYS A 441 14.59 -2.71 8.64
C LYS A 441 14.37 -2.33 7.18
N GLU A 442 13.10 -2.19 6.82
CA GLU A 442 12.63 -1.50 5.63
C GLU A 442 11.72 -0.33 6.03
N LYS A 443 11.79 0.79 5.31
CA LYS A 443 10.91 1.94 5.53
C LYS A 443 10.11 2.22 4.26
N VAL A 444 8.80 2.40 4.42
CA VAL A 444 7.88 2.78 3.35
C VAL A 444 7.04 3.98 3.79
N THR A 445 6.65 4.80 2.83
CA THR A 445 5.86 6.01 3.08
C THR A 445 4.67 6.06 2.14
N TYR A 446 3.52 6.40 2.69
CA TYR A 446 2.25 6.52 1.97
C TYR A 446 1.52 7.79 2.40
N SER A 447 0.67 8.32 1.53
CA SER A 447 -0.14 9.51 1.78
C SER A 447 -1.59 9.25 1.37
N ILE A 448 -2.53 9.63 2.23
CA ILE A 448 -3.97 9.61 1.97
C ILE A 448 -4.42 11.06 1.90
N ASN A 449 -4.73 11.52 0.70
CA ASN A 449 -5.01 12.92 0.45
C ASN A 449 -6.49 13.11 0.12
N HIS A 450 -7.13 14.04 0.82
CA HIS A 450 -8.50 14.45 0.55
C HIS A 450 -8.51 15.86 -0.01
N GLU A 451 -8.81 15.97 -1.30
CA GLU A 451 -8.94 17.27 -1.96
C GLU A 451 -10.22 17.95 -1.51
N SER A 452 -10.09 19.11 -0.85
CA SER A 452 -11.25 19.81 -0.30
C SER A 452 -12.13 20.46 -1.37
N ASP A 453 -11.61 20.70 -2.56
CA ASP A 453 -12.37 21.30 -3.67
C ASP A 453 -13.40 20.34 -4.29
N ASP A 454 -13.23 19.03 -4.07
CA ASP A 454 -14.21 18.01 -4.45
C ASP A 454 -15.44 18.00 -3.53
N ASP A 455 -15.30 18.52 -2.29
CA ASP A 455 -16.43 18.68 -1.38
C ASP A 455 -17.17 20.00 -1.62
N LYS A 456 -18.49 19.91 -1.84
CA LYS A 456 -19.36 21.07 -2.14
C LYS A 456 -19.39 22.10 -1.01
N MET A 457 -19.24 21.68 0.24
CA MET A 457 -19.27 22.57 1.40
C MET A 457 -17.93 23.28 1.56
N ALA A 458 -16.82 22.53 1.45
CA ALA A 458 -15.48 23.07 1.57
C ALA A 458 -15.17 24.10 0.47
N ARG A 459 -15.58 23.86 -0.78
CA ARG A 459 -15.32 24.78 -1.91
C ARG A 459 -15.72 26.24 -1.66
N ASN A 460 -16.80 26.49 -0.92
CA ASN A 460 -17.29 27.85 -0.65
C ASN A 460 -16.99 28.34 0.78
N TRP A 461 -16.30 27.54 1.59
CA TRP A 461 -16.06 27.83 3.00
C TRP A 461 -15.09 29.00 3.19
N GLY A 462 -15.52 30.04 3.92
CA GLY A 462 -14.73 31.26 4.17
C GLY A 462 -14.98 32.40 3.18
N SER A 463 -15.81 32.19 2.16
CA SER A 463 -16.17 33.20 1.15
C SER A 463 -17.54 33.87 1.38
N GLU A 464 -18.15 33.66 2.56
CA GLU A 464 -19.53 34.06 2.80
C GLU A 464 -19.73 35.56 3.02
N LYS A 465 -20.57 36.17 2.19
CA LYS A 465 -20.97 37.59 2.28
C LYS A 465 -22.01 37.90 3.37
N HIS A 466 -22.69 36.86 3.87
CA HIS A 466 -23.78 36.99 4.84
C HIS A 466 -23.65 35.95 5.93
N TYR A 467 -24.17 36.28 7.12
CA TYR A 467 -24.10 35.40 8.27
C TYR A 467 -24.77 34.06 7.98
N LYS A 468 -24.14 33.00 8.46
CA LYS A 468 -24.59 31.62 8.35
C LYS A 468 -24.53 30.99 9.72
N ARG A 469 -25.57 30.24 10.06
CA ARG A 469 -25.60 29.44 11.30
C ARG A 469 -24.43 28.44 11.34
N PRO A 470 -23.94 28.11 12.54
CA PRO A 470 -22.85 27.17 12.72
C PRO A 470 -23.20 25.80 12.13
N LYS A 471 -22.20 25.14 11.56
CA LYS A 471 -22.31 23.79 11.00
C LYS A 471 -21.11 22.97 11.46
N GLY A 472 -21.34 21.71 11.82
CA GLY A 472 -20.32 20.81 12.34
C GLY A 472 -20.51 20.48 13.82
N VAL A 473 -19.50 19.85 14.40
CA VAL A 473 -19.48 19.47 15.81
C VAL A 473 -18.88 20.60 16.62
N LYS A 474 -19.58 21.01 17.69
CA LYS A 474 -19.08 22.01 18.63
C LYS A 474 -17.90 21.43 19.42
N GLN A 475 -16.76 22.09 19.32
CA GLN A 475 -15.53 21.75 20.01
C GLN A 475 -15.51 22.34 21.42
N LEU A 476 -14.55 21.90 22.25
CA LEU A 476 -14.40 22.37 23.63
C LEU A 476 -14.13 23.88 23.71
N ASN A 477 -13.40 24.43 22.75
CA ASN A 477 -13.12 25.87 22.65
C ASN A 477 -14.32 26.69 22.16
N GLY A 478 -15.42 26.06 21.73
CA GLY A 478 -16.63 26.67 21.22
C GLY A 478 -16.73 26.83 19.71
N ASP A 479 -15.65 26.56 18.96
CA ASP A 479 -15.71 26.53 17.50
C ASP A 479 -16.56 25.36 17.03
N TYR A 480 -17.17 25.51 15.86
CA TYR A 480 -17.82 24.40 15.16
C TYR A 480 -16.90 23.93 14.06
N THR A 481 -16.54 22.65 14.07
CA THR A 481 -15.61 22.11 13.07
C THR A 481 -16.20 20.93 12.31
N THR A 482 -15.83 20.81 11.04
CA THR A 482 -16.15 19.68 10.16
C THR A 482 -14.87 19.26 9.45
N ASN A 483 -14.48 17.99 9.56
CA ASN A 483 -13.32 17.46 8.86
C ASN A 483 -13.74 16.97 7.47
N ILE A 484 -12.92 17.25 6.45
CA ILE A 484 -13.11 16.79 5.06
C ILE A 484 -12.24 15.55 4.83
N ASP A 485 -12.43 14.56 5.68
CA ASP A 485 -11.64 13.31 5.75
C ASP A 485 -12.37 12.10 5.16
N ASN A 486 -13.47 12.36 4.44
CA ASN A 486 -14.36 11.33 3.90
C ASN A 486 -14.91 11.72 2.52
N VAL A 487 -14.10 12.44 1.73
CA VAL A 487 -14.40 12.74 0.31
C VAL A 487 -14.56 11.41 -0.45
N ILE A 488 -13.64 10.48 -0.20
CA ILE A 488 -13.74 9.07 -0.60
C ILE A 488 -14.22 8.29 0.63
N PRO A 489 -15.43 7.70 0.61
CA PRO A 489 -16.01 7.06 1.79
C PRO A 489 -15.13 5.93 2.37
N GLY A 490 -14.71 6.08 3.62
CA GLY A 490 -13.94 5.06 4.35
C GLY A 490 -12.49 4.88 3.88
N GLU A 491 -11.96 5.83 3.10
CA GLU A 491 -10.64 5.72 2.47
C GLU A 491 -9.50 5.64 3.47
N PHE A 492 -9.56 6.40 4.57
CA PHE A 492 -8.57 6.29 5.65
C PHE A 492 -8.41 4.84 6.15
N ALA A 493 -9.53 4.16 6.44
CA ALA A 493 -9.51 2.78 6.93
C ALA A 493 -9.01 1.79 5.86
N ASN A 494 -9.42 1.98 4.60
CA ASN A 494 -8.96 1.16 3.48
C ASN A 494 -7.48 1.37 3.18
N GLY A 495 -7.01 2.61 3.08
CA GLY A 495 -5.63 2.98 2.84
C GLY A 495 -4.69 2.51 3.95
N TYR A 496 -5.10 2.67 5.22
CA TYR A 496 -4.36 2.09 6.35
C TYR A 496 -4.24 0.57 6.23
N ARG A 497 -5.34 -0.13 5.93
CA ARG A 497 -5.35 -1.59 5.76
C ARG A 497 -4.37 -2.00 4.65
N VAL A 498 -4.45 -1.34 3.50
CA VAL A 498 -3.60 -1.64 2.34
C VAL A 498 -2.14 -1.41 2.69
N ALA A 499 -1.77 -0.26 3.27
CA ALA A 499 -0.39 0.05 3.64
C ALA A 499 0.21 -1.00 4.59
N VAL A 500 -0.57 -1.41 5.61
CA VAL A 500 -0.15 -2.44 6.57
C VAL A 500 -0.03 -3.81 5.91
N GLN A 501 -0.96 -4.18 5.05
CA GLN A 501 -0.94 -5.45 4.33
C GLN A 501 0.22 -5.55 3.33
N ILE A 502 0.63 -4.45 2.69
CA ILE A 502 1.84 -4.41 1.86
C ILE A 502 3.07 -4.71 2.71
N GLY A 503 3.23 -4.01 3.84
CA GLY A 503 4.36 -4.24 4.74
C GLY A 503 4.41 -5.68 5.27
N TYR A 504 3.25 -6.25 5.61
CA TYR A 504 3.17 -7.63 6.08
C TYR A 504 3.50 -8.65 4.99
N THR A 505 2.96 -8.46 3.78
CA THR A 505 3.21 -9.34 2.64
C THR A 505 4.70 -9.34 2.25
N ARG A 506 5.36 -8.18 2.26
CA ARG A 506 6.83 -8.07 2.04
C ARG A 506 7.63 -8.83 3.09
N MET A 507 7.25 -8.69 4.36
CA MET A 507 7.89 -9.43 5.45
C MET A 507 7.75 -10.95 5.23
N LEU A 508 6.55 -11.43 4.88
CA LEU A 508 6.31 -12.85 4.57
C LEU A 508 7.08 -13.32 3.33
N GLU A 509 7.11 -12.53 2.26
CA GLU A 509 7.82 -12.88 1.03
C GLU A 509 9.30 -13.14 1.29
N SER A 510 9.96 -12.27 2.08
CA SER A 510 11.36 -12.43 2.44
C SER A 510 11.64 -13.71 3.26
N HIS A 511 10.69 -14.15 4.09
CA HIS A 511 10.80 -15.37 4.91
C HIS A 511 10.37 -16.65 4.16
N ARG A 512 9.77 -16.53 2.98
CA ARG A 512 9.38 -17.65 2.10
C ARG A 512 10.48 -18.07 1.12
N GLN A 513 11.61 -17.38 1.09
CA GLN A 513 12.67 -17.64 0.13
C GLN A 513 13.38 -19.01 0.32
N ASN A 514 13.09 -19.73 1.40
CA ASN A 514 13.59 -21.09 1.61
C ASN A 514 12.97 -22.06 0.60
N SER A 515 13.80 -22.87 -0.05
CA SER A 515 13.37 -23.78 -1.11
C SER A 515 13.99 -25.17 -1.00
N ILE A 516 13.27 -26.17 -1.48
CA ILE A 516 13.75 -27.53 -1.68
C ILE A 516 13.50 -27.91 -3.13
N THR A 517 14.58 -28.21 -3.85
CA THR A 517 14.52 -28.70 -5.22
C THR A 517 14.76 -30.19 -5.23
N MET A 518 13.94 -30.94 -5.96
CA MET A 518 14.07 -32.39 -6.06
C MET A 518 13.61 -32.91 -7.42
N ASP A 519 14.29 -33.93 -7.92
CA ASP A 519 13.82 -34.71 -9.05
C ASP A 519 12.94 -35.86 -8.55
N CYS A 520 11.77 -36.06 -9.15
CA CYS A 520 10.90 -37.20 -8.90
C CYS A 520 10.52 -37.92 -10.20
N LYS A 521 9.87 -39.07 -10.05
CA LYS A 521 9.18 -39.74 -11.16
C LYS A 521 8.22 -38.77 -11.86
N PHE A 522 7.95 -39.01 -13.14
CA PHE A 522 7.11 -38.13 -13.94
C PHE A 522 5.72 -37.97 -13.28
N LEU A 523 5.33 -36.73 -13.02
CA LEU A 523 4.09 -36.36 -12.35
C LEU A 523 3.27 -35.43 -13.25
N PRO A 524 2.40 -35.96 -14.13
CA PRO A 524 1.66 -35.16 -15.11
C PRO A 524 0.57 -34.28 -14.49
N VAL A 525 0.18 -34.57 -13.25
CA VAL A 525 -0.83 -33.81 -12.50
C VAL A 525 -0.21 -32.66 -11.68
N ALA A 526 1.11 -32.45 -11.76
CA ALA A 526 1.79 -31.35 -11.09
C ALA A 526 1.12 -30.00 -11.41
N SER A 527 0.93 -29.16 -10.40
CA SER A 527 0.39 -27.81 -10.57
C SER A 527 0.95 -26.89 -9.49
N LEU A 528 1.04 -25.61 -9.80
CA LEU A 528 1.37 -24.56 -8.84
C LEU A 528 0.30 -24.45 -7.75
N THR A 529 -0.88 -25.02 -7.88
CA THR A 529 -1.91 -25.00 -6.81
C THR A 529 -1.66 -26.00 -5.69
N HIS A 530 -0.73 -26.92 -5.87
CA HIS A 530 -0.60 -28.08 -5.00
C HIS A 530 0.43 -27.92 -3.88
N THR A 531 0.16 -28.63 -2.78
CA THR A 531 1.06 -28.84 -1.65
C THR A 531 1.52 -30.29 -1.64
N VAL A 532 2.82 -30.49 -1.51
CA VAL A 532 3.44 -31.82 -1.45
C VAL A 532 3.98 -32.07 -0.04
N HIS A 533 3.68 -33.22 0.53
CA HIS A 533 4.39 -33.74 1.68
C HIS A 533 5.60 -34.54 1.19
N VAL A 534 6.80 -34.10 1.53
CA VAL A 534 8.03 -34.82 1.17
C VAL A 534 8.41 -35.68 2.36
N ALA A 535 8.27 -37.00 2.24
CA ALA A 535 8.50 -37.98 3.30
C ALA A 535 9.74 -38.83 2.98
N THR A 536 10.91 -38.21 3.06
CA THR A 536 12.20 -38.89 2.85
C THR A 536 12.96 -38.96 4.18
N LYS A 537 14.02 -39.78 4.24
CA LYS A 537 14.90 -39.78 5.41
C LYS A 537 15.65 -38.45 5.55
N ARG A 538 15.91 -37.77 4.43
CA ARG A 538 16.70 -36.53 4.36
C ARG A 538 15.90 -35.27 4.62
N PHE A 539 14.58 -35.31 4.42
CA PHE A 539 13.69 -34.16 4.54
C PHE A 539 12.26 -34.65 4.78
N ASN A 540 11.60 -34.09 5.80
CA ASN A 540 10.23 -34.40 6.17
C ASN A 540 9.44 -33.11 6.48
N ALA A 541 8.65 -32.61 5.52
CA ALA A 541 7.77 -31.45 5.70
C ALA A 541 6.77 -31.26 4.55
N ASN A 542 5.73 -30.46 4.79
CA ASN A 542 4.83 -29.94 3.75
C ASN A 542 5.43 -28.72 3.07
N VAL A 543 5.48 -28.75 1.74
CA VAL A 543 5.99 -27.66 0.90
C VAL A 543 4.99 -27.27 -0.16
N LYS A 544 4.88 -25.97 -0.41
CA LYS A 544 4.04 -25.43 -1.48
C LYS A 544 4.85 -25.46 -2.78
N ILE A 545 4.32 -26.08 -3.85
CA ILE A 545 5.00 -26.08 -5.15
C ILE A 545 5.03 -24.64 -5.67
N ALA A 546 6.25 -24.13 -5.85
CA ALA A 546 6.50 -22.79 -6.40
C ALA A 546 7.00 -22.85 -7.84
N ALA A 547 7.64 -23.95 -8.24
CA ALA A 547 7.95 -24.23 -9.63
C ALA A 547 7.97 -25.73 -9.89
N TYR A 548 7.71 -26.13 -11.13
CA TYR A 548 7.95 -27.48 -11.60
C TYR A 548 8.40 -27.49 -13.05
N SER A 549 9.22 -28.47 -13.40
CA SER A 549 9.61 -28.72 -14.77
C SER A 549 9.44 -30.19 -15.12
N HIS A 550 8.82 -30.46 -16.27
CA HIS A 550 8.80 -31.78 -16.87
C HIS A 550 9.90 -31.85 -17.92
N SER A 551 10.75 -32.87 -17.83
CA SER A 551 11.79 -33.14 -18.83
C SER A 551 11.62 -34.55 -19.35
N TRP A 552 11.54 -34.69 -20.67
CA TRP A 552 11.46 -35.96 -21.37
C TRP A 552 12.60 -36.07 -22.37
N ASP A 553 13.35 -37.16 -22.28
CA ASP A 553 14.30 -37.60 -23.30
C ASP A 553 13.72 -38.82 -24.02
N PHE A 554 13.32 -38.63 -25.27
CA PHE A 554 12.74 -39.65 -26.13
C PHE A 554 13.79 -40.62 -26.66
N THR A 555 15.08 -40.27 -26.60
CA THR A 555 16.19 -41.13 -27.01
C THR A 555 16.45 -42.19 -25.95
N SER A 556 16.64 -41.75 -24.69
CA SER A 556 16.80 -42.66 -23.55
C SER A 556 15.46 -43.21 -23.02
N LYS A 557 14.33 -42.66 -23.50
CA LYS A 557 12.96 -42.97 -23.07
C LYS A 557 12.78 -42.76 -21.58
N ARG A 558 13.26 -41.62 -21.09
CA ARG A 558 13.17 -41.22 -19.67
C ARG A 558 12.34 -39.96 -19.55
N GLY A 559 11.48 -39.94 -18.54
CA GLY A 559 10.72 -38.76 -18.13
C GLY A 559 10.94 -38.52 -16.65
N LYS A 560 11.12 -37.26 -16.27
CA LYS A 560 11.19 -36.85 -14.87
C LYS A 560 10.43 -35.55 -14.65
N THR A 561 10.05 -35.31 -13.40
CA THR A 561 9.57 -34.00 -12.96
C THR A 561 10.54 -33.45 -11.94
N THR A 562 11.06 -32.26 -12.16
CA THR A 562 11.81 -31.49 -11.15
C THR A 562 10.83 -30.58 -10.45
N LEU A 563 10.71 -30.70 -9.12
CA LEU A 563 9.84 -29.90 -8.28
C LEU A 563 10.67 -28.94 -7.43
N THR A 564 10.24 -27.70 -7.34
CA THR A 564 10.76 -26.72 -6.39
C THR A 564 9.64 -26.35 -5.41
N GLY A 565 9.80 -26.78 -4.17
CA GLY A 565 8.89 -26.43 -3.07
C GLY A 565 9.42 -25.25 -2.27
N LYS A 566 8.58 -24.26 -1.97
CA LYS A 566 8.89 -23.19 -1.01
C LYS A 566 8.14 -23.40 0.31
N PHE A 567 8.75 -22.96 1.40
CA PHE A 567 8.17 -23.06 2.75
C PHE A 567 8.68 -21.92 3.65
N PHE A 568 7.99 -21.68 4.74
CA PHE A 568 8.38 -20.67 5.73
C PHE A 568 9.23 -21.31 6.83
N MET A 569 10.32 -20.63 7.21
CA MET A 569 11.12 -21.05 8.34
C MET A 569 11.36 -19.89 9.30
N ASN A 570 10.78 -19.98 10.49
CA ASN A 570 11.06 -19.10 11.61
C ASN A 570 11.15 -19.93 12.90
N PRO A 571 12.35 -20.39 13.31
CA PRO A 571 12.54 -21.33 14.42
C PRO A 571 12.00 -20.84 15.78
N GLY A 572 11.85 -19.52 15.96
CA GLY A 572 11.26 -18.97 17.18
C GLY A 572 9.73 -19.02 17.21
N SER A 573 9.08 -19.17 16.05
CA SER A 573 7.63 -19.15 15.92
C SER A 573 7.01 -20.51 16.19
N ARG A 574 5.89 -20.49 16.92
CA ARG A 574 5.03 -21.66 17.14
C ARG A 574 3.77 -21.63 16.28
N THR A 575 3.59 -20.62 15.43
CA THR A 575 2.40 -20.49 14.59
C THR A 575 2.60 -21.15 13.24
N GLN A 576 1.53 -21.74 12.73
CA GLN A 576 1.48 -22.32 11.37
C GLN A 576 0.54 -21.53 10.45
N THR A 577 0.02 -20.40 10.92
CA THR A 577 -0.95 -19.56 10.21
C THR A 577 -0.45 -18.12 10.15
N PHE A 578 -0.95 -17.36 9.19
CA PHE A 578 -0.72 -15.92 9.14
C PHE A 578 -1.39 -15.23 10.33
N SER A 579 -0.72 -14.21 10.86
CA SER A 579 -1.28 -13.32 11.88
C SER A 579 -2.40 -12.46 11.30
N GLU A 580 -3.45 -12.24 12.09
CA GLU A 580 -4.48 -11.25 11.77
C GLU A 580 -4.00 -9.85 12.16
N ILE A 581 -4.35 -8.84 11.36
CA ILE A 581 -3.95 -7.45 11.59
C ILE A 581 -5.20 -6.64 11.93
N GLU A 582 -5.22 -6.04 13.12
CA GLU A 582 -6.31 -5.18 13.55
C GLU A 582 -6.18 -3.74 13.00
N LEU A 583 -7.33 -3.17 12.62
CA LEU A 583 -7.44 -1.78 12.17
C LEU A 583 -7.32 -0.79 13.35
N PRO A 584 -6.85 0.44 13.09
CA PRO A 584 -6.72 1.46 14.11
C PRO A 584 -8.12 1.92 14.55
N ARG A 585 -8.41 1.82 15.85
CA ARG A 585 -9.74 2.16 16.39
C ARG A 585 -9.92 3.65 16.69
N GLU A 586 -8.83 4.39 16.88
CA GLU A 586 -8.86 5.79 17.33
C GLU A 586 -7.92 6.66 16.51
N ARG A 587 -8.41 7.85 16.14
CA ARG A 587 -7.68 8.95 15.48
C ARG A 587 -7.17 9.94 16.51
N PRO A 588 -6.08 10.68 16.24
CA PRO A 588 -5.57 11.68 17.16
C PRO A 588 -6.59 12.79 17.41
N GLN A 589 -6.57 13.35 18.62
CA GLN A 589 -7.39 14.53 18.93
C GLN A 589 -6.73 15.77 18.34
N LEU A 590 -7.46 16.51 17.50
CA LEU A 590 -6.96 17.74 16.90
C LEU A 590 -7.03 18.88 17.93
N PRO A 591 -5.92 19.61 18.17
CA PRO A 591 -5.92 20.76 19.08
C PRO A 591 -6.89 21.84 18.60
N CYS A 592 -7.38 22.64 19.54
CA CYS A 592 -8.29 23.75 19.29
C CYS A 592 -7.84 24.93 20.16
N GLU A 593 -7.61 26.09 19.54
CA GLU A 593 -7.19 27.30 20.26
C GLU A 593 -8.32 27.86 21.12
N THR A 594 -8.01 28.26 22.35
CA THR A 594 -8.99 28.90 23.24
C THR A 594 -9.19 30.35 22.84
N PHE A 595 -10.45 30.79 22.77
CA PHE A 595 -10.79 32.19 22.51
C PHE A 595 -11.97 32.63 23.38
N GLN A 596 -12.15 33.95 23.52
CA GLN A 596 -13.29 34.52 24.23
C GLN A 596 -14.53 34.52 23.32
N GLN A 597 -15.59 33.82 23.75
CA GLN A 597 -16.83 33.68 22.97
C GLN A 597 -17.83 34.82 23.18
N GLU A 598 -17.76 35.52 24.31
CA GLU A 598 -18.74 36.53 24.70
C GLU A 598 -18.05 37.84 25.09
N PHE A 599 -18.50 38.93 24.47
CA PHE A 599 -18.05 40.29 24.77
C PHE A 599 -19.23 41.15 25.22
N ILE A 600 -19.05 41.79 26.37
CA ILE A 600 -19.95 42.82 26.88
C ILE A 600 -19.31 44.17 26.57
N LEU A 601 -19.97 44.92 25.67
CA LEU A 601 -19.53 46.22 25.20
C LEU A 601 -19.98 47.28 26.19
N ASN A 602 -19.00 47.94 26.82
CA ASN A 602 -19.21 49.00 27.80
C ASN A 602 -19.05 50.38 27.17
N ASP A 603 -19.76 51.36 27.72
CA ASP A 603 -19.61 52.77 27.38
C ASP A 603 -18.34 53.34 28.03
N TYR A 604 -17.45 53.94 27.24
CA TYR A 604 -16.31 54.70 27.74
C TYR A 604 -16.65 56.18 27.94
N ILE A 605 -16.17 56.80 29.02
CA ILE A 605 -16.32 58.24 29.29
C ILE A 605 -15.05 58.97 28.86
N VAL A 606 -15.15 59.85 27.86
CA VAL A 606 -14.03 60.71 27.42
C VAL A 606 -14.03 62.03 28.20
N PRO A 607 -12.94 62.42 28.89
CA PRO A 607 -12.85 63.69 29.62
C PRO A 607 -12.81 64.93 28.70
N TYR A 608 -13.20 66.09 29.24
CA TYR A 608 -13.20 67.36 28.52
C TYR A 608 -11.78 67.84 28.15
N GLY A 609 -11.61 68.34 26.93
CA GLY A 609 -10.36 68.95 26.45
C GLY A 609 -9.32 67.94 25.95
N VAL A 610 -9.71 66.68 25.81
CA VAL A 610 -8.83 65.62 25.34
C VAL A 610 -8.96 65.44 23.83
N ASP A 611 -7.84 65.58 23.12
CA ASP A 611 -7.74 65.24 21.70
C ASP A 611 -7.74 63.72 21.55
N VAL A 612 -8.66 63.23 20.71
CA VAL A 612 -8.79 61.82 20.33
C VAL A 612 -8.14 61.65 18.97
N ILE A 613 -7.07 60.87 18.93
CA ILE A 613 -6.37 60.53 17.68
C ILE A 613 -7.10 59.32 17.09
N GLU A 614 -7.76 59.49 15.94
CA GLU A 614 -8.61 58.46 15.33
C GLU A 614 -7.80 57.40 14.58
N GLN A 615 -6.58 57.73 14.13
CA GLN A 615 -5.58 56.81 13.58
C GLN A 615 -4.18 57.39 13.83
N ASP A 616 -3.23 56.57 14.30
CA ASP A 616 -1.82 56.96 14.40
C ASP A 616 -1.16 56.76 13.01
N PRO A 617 -0.71 57.82 12.32
CA PRO A 617 0.00 57.69 11.04
C PRO A 617 1.32 56.90 11.16
N ASN A 618 1.78 56.60 12.37
CA ASN A 618 2.98 55.81 12.66
C ASN A 618 2.68 54.41 13.23
N ALA A 619 1.43 53.94 13.23
CA ALA A 619 1.07 52.64 13.82
C ALA A 619 1.91 51.49 13.24
N ASP A 620 2.10 51.50 11.92
CA ASP A 620 2.82 50.47 11.15
C ASP A 620 4.34 50.68 11.08
N LYS A 621 4.88 51.74 11.71
CA LYS A 621 6.34 51.98 11.74
C LYS A 621 7.01 51.14 12.82
N ASP A 622 8.18 50.58 12.50
CA ASP A 622 9.00 49.80 13.41
C ASP A 622 9.43 50.62 14.65
N GLU A 623 9.71 49.95 15.78
CA GLU A 623 10.03 50.60 17.07
C GLU A 623 11.24 51.54 17.00
N ASP A 624 12.15 51.35 16.04
CA ASP A 624 13.33 52.18 15.87
C ASP A 624 13.05 53.46 15.05
N GLU A 625 12.09 53.43 14.12
CA GLU A 625 11.63 54.64 13.40
C GLU A 625 10.80 55.56 14.32
N LYS A 626 10.09 54.98 15.30
CA LYS A 626 9.31 55.73 16.30
C LYS A 626 10.19 56.58 17.23
N LYS A 627 11.44 56.16 17.51
CA LYS A 627 12.37 56.88 18.40
C LYS A 627 12.98 58.11 17.74
N GLU A 628 13.22 58.10 16.43
CA GLU A 628 13.84 59.23 15.72
C GLU A 628 12.91 60.45 15.57
N GLU A 629 11.59 60.24 15.55
CA GLU A 629 10.62 61.34 15.50
C GLU A 629 10.39 61.98 16.88
N GLU A 630 10.42 61.20 17.98
CA GLU A 630 10.29 61.74 19.34
C GLU A 630 11.48 62.62 19.79
N GLU A 631 12.68 62.45 19.20
CA GLU A 631 13.82 63.32 19.47
C GLU A 631 13.77 64.65 18.70
N LYS A 632 13.13 64.70 17.53
CA LYS A 632 13.03 65.93 16.72
C LYS A 632 12.05 66.96 17.29
N ASP A 633 11.06 66.54 18.05
CA ASP A 633 10.01 67.40 18.64
C ASP A 633 10.43 68.08 19.98
N LYS A 634 11.64 67.84 20.48
CA LYS A 634 12.17 68.51 21.69
C LYS A 634 12.71 69.92 21.45
N GLY A 635 12.67 70.41 20.22
CA GLY A 635 13.07 71.77 19.85
C GLY A 635 11.87 72.72 19.78
N ASN A 636 11.65 73.49 20.85
CA ASN A 636 10.71 74.62 20.96
C ASN A 636 9.20 74.31 20.97
N SER A 637 8.61 74.10 22.15
CA SER A 637 7.47 74.91 22.63
C SER A 637 7.11 74.60 24.07
N ILE A 638 6.86 75.65 24.85
CA ILE A 638 6.22 75.57 26.16
C ILE A 638 4.73 75.33 25.90
N ILE A 639 4.22 74.12 26.18
CA ILE A 639 2.79 73.83 26.11
C ILE A 639 2.35 73.12 27.40
N ILE A 640 1.43 73.78 28.12
CA ILE A 640 0.70 73.27 29.27
C ILE A 640 -0.10 72.04 28.81
N GLY A 641 0.20 70.88 29.40
CA GLY A 641 -0.31 69.58 28.97
C GLY A 641 -1.83 69.47 29.02
N LYS A 642 -2.46 69.32 27.85
CA LYS A 642 -3.74 68.61 27.72
C LYS A 642 -3.41 67.12 27.58
N PRO A 643 -3.94 66.22 28.42
CA PRO A 643 -3.75 64.80 28.23
C PRO A 643 -4.38 64.40 26.89
N LYS A 644 -3.57 63.83 25.98
CA LYS A 644 -4.07 63.21 24.74
C LYS A 644 -4.60 61.82 25.10
N PHE A 645 -5.83 61.49 24.71
CA PHE A 645 -6.39 60.15 24.88
C PHE A 645 -6.05 59.37 23.62
N LYS A 646 -5.11 58.45 23.75
CA LYS A 646 -4.69 57.60 22.63
C LYS A 646 -5.63 56.40 22.57
N LEU A 647 -6.41 56.31 21.50
CA LEU A 647 -7.39 55.25 21.26
C LEU A 647 -6.83 54.37 20.14
N TYR A 648 -6.03 53.37 20.49
CA TYR A 648 -5.33 52.54 19.51
C TYR A 648 -6.22 51.44 18.90
N GLU A 649 -5.90 51.13 17.64
CA GLU A 649 -6.38 50.05 16.74
C GLU A 649 -7.87 50.06 16.37
N CYS A 650 -8.12 50.34 15.11
CA CYS A 650 -9.45 50.40 14.51
C CYS A 650 -10.02 49.00 14.28
N ASN A 651 -11.31 48.82 14.60
CA ASN A 651 -12.32 48.27 13.69
C ASN A 651 -13.71 48.39 14.34
N GLY A 652 -14.52 49.30 13.80
CA GLY A 652 -15.88 49.60 14.26
C GLY A 652 -15.96 50.54 15.46
N TYR A 653 -16.25 51.81 15.20
CA TYR A 653 -16.28 52.86 16.22
C TYR A 653 -17.57 53.70 16.08
N VAL A 654 -18.28 53.88 17.19
CA VAL A 654 -19.39 54.84 17.27
C VAL A 654 -18.96 55.97 18.19
N ARG A 655 -18.93 57.21 17.67
CA ARG A 655 -18.70 58.42 18.46
C ARG A 655 -19.95 59.28 18.42
N LYS A 656 -20.48 59.59 19.61
CA LYS A 656 -21.42 60.71 19.75
C LYS A 656 -20.93 61.63 20.86
N GLU A 657 -20.69 62.89 20.51
CA GLU A 657 -20.41 63.94 21.49
C GLU A 657 -21.73 64.49 22.00
N THR A 658 -22.01 64.29 23.28
CA THR A 658 -23.16 64.90 23.96
C THR A 658 -22.63 65.91 24.97
N GLY A 659 -22.96 67.19 24.77
CA GLY A 659 -22.61 68.23 25.73
C GLY A 659 -23.52 68.13 26.95
N TYR A 660 -22.96 68.06 28.16
CA TYR A 660 -23.72 68.12 29.40
C TYR A 660 -23.05 69.01 30.45
N THR A 661 -23.84 69.50 31.40
CA THR A 661 -23.32 70.38 32.45
C THR A 661 -23.28 69.65 33.78
N PHE A 662 -22.09 69.24 34.22
CA PHE A 662 -21.89 68.62 35.54
C PHE A 662 -21.42 69.68 36.53
N LYS A 663 -22.19 69.90 37.62
CA LYS A 663 -21.87 70.87 38.67
C LYS A 663 -21.47 72.27 38.12
N GLY A 664 -22.22 72.77 37.13
CA GLY A 664 -22.00 74.09 36.54
C GLY A 664 -20.88 74.19 35.49
N THR A 665 -20.18 73.09 35.19
CA THR A 665 -19.12 73.05 34.16
C THR A 665 -19.63 72.33 32.90
N LYS A 666 -19.52 72.96 31.73
CA LYS A 666 -19.84 72.32 30.44
C LYS A 666 -18.79 71.24 30.14
N MET A 667 -19.22 69.99 30.14
CA MET A 667 -18.43 68.82 29.74
C MET A 667 -18.96 68.28 28.41
N LYS A 668 -18.08 67.74 27.56
CA LYS A 668 -18.49 66.90 26.44
C LYS A 668 -18.37 65.45 26.91
N ARG A 669 -19.44 64.67 26.81
CA ARG A 669 -19.43 63.22 26.98
C ARG A 669 -19.29 62.61 25.59
N GLY A 670 -18.19 61.90 25.33
CA GLY A 670 -18.14 60.97 24.21
C GLY A 670 -18.64 59.61 24.70
N ILE A 671 -19.61 59.01 24.02
CA ILE A 671 -19.95 57.59 24.23
C ILE A 671 -19.33 56.83 23.06
N ALA A 672 -18.43 55.93 23.42
CA ALA A 672 -17.74 55.05 22.50
C ALA A 672 -17.78 53.63 23.06
N PHE A 673 -17.97 52.66 22.17
CA PHE A 673 -17.66 51.26 22.42
C PHE A 673 -16.91 50.73 21.20
N ARG A 674 -16.00 49.77 21.42
CA ARG A 674 -15.13 49.18 20.40
C ARG A 674 -15.52 47.72 20.22
N VAL A 675 -15.76 47.31 18.97
CA VAL A 675 -15.98 45.90 18.64
C VAL A 675 -14.63 45.29 18.27
N GLN A 676 -13.88 44.83 19.28
CA GLN A 676 -12.64 44.10 19.04
C GLN A 676 -12.98 42.67 18.59
N MET A 677 -12.65 42.34 17.36
CA MET A 677 -12.62 40.95 16.91
C MET A 677 -11.20 40.43 17.14
N PRO A 678 -11.03 39.21 17.69
CA PRO A 678 -9.72 38.58 17.71
C PRO A 678 -9.26 38.37 16.27
N ASP A 679 -7.98 38.63 16.02
CA ASP A 679 -7.36 38.14 14.80
C ASP A 679 -7.38 36.61 14.82
N ILE A 680 -7.55 36.02 13.63
CA ILE A 680 -7.28 34.60 13.50
C ILE A 680 -5.77 34.49 13.51
N GLU A 681 -5.23 33.88 14.56
CA GLU A 681 -3.79 33.61 14.65
C GLU A 681 -3.34 32.88 13.37
N GLU A 682 -2.20 33.28 12.81
CA GLU A 682 -1.58 32.65 11.63
C GLU A 682 -1.48 31.11 11.80
N LYS A 683 -1.25 30.67 13.06
CA LYS A 683 -1.23 29.26 13.49
C LYS A 683 -2.52 28.49 13.25
N SER A 684 -3.67 29.16 13.19
CA SER A 684 -4.97 28.52 12.93
C SER A 684 -5.26 28.39 11.43
N THR A 685 -4.52 29.10 10.57
CA THR A 685 -4.59 29.01 9.11
C THR A 685 -3.49 28.16 8.50
N ASP A 686 -2.36 28.01 9.20
CA ASP A 686 -1.26 27.14 8.80
C ASP A 686 -1.62 25.66 8.86
N THR A 687 -0.86 24.85 8.10
CA THR A 687 -0.97 23.39 8.16
C THR A 687 -0.66 22.90 9.57
N LEU A 688 -1.61 22.16 10.14
CA LEU A 688 -1.48 21.57 11.46
C LEU A 688 -0.97 20.13 11.35
N ASP A 689 0.30 19.95 11.69
CA ASP A 689 0.93 18.63 11.78
C ASP A 689 0.59 17.97 13.11
N VAL A 690 -0.04 16.79 13.07
CA VAL A 690 -0.41 16.02 14.26
C VAL A 690 0.18 14.63 14.19
N ASN A 691 1.06 14.31 15.13
CA ASN A 691 1.57 12.94 15.28
C ASN A 691 0.54 12.08 16.01
N ALA A 692 0.08 11.03 15.37
CA ALA A 692 -0.66 9.97 16.02
C ALA A 692 0.27 9.13 16.91
N ALA A 693 -0.31 8.38 17.86
CA ALA A 693 0.46 7.47 18.69
C ALA A 693 1.08 6.35 17.85
N ASP A 694 2.38 6.12 18.04
CA ASP A 694 3.12 5.04 17.39
C ASP A 694 2.46 3.69 17.68
N LYS A 695 2.26 2.89 16.63
CA LYS A 695 1.70 1.54 16.74
C LYS A 695 2.72 0.51 16.34
N THR A 696 3.01 -0.42 17.25
CA THR A 696 3.90 -1.54 16.97
C THR A 696 3.12 -2.85 17.00
N PHE A 697 3.16 -3.60 15.90
CA PHE A 697 2.56 -4.92 15.76
C PHE A 697 3.66 -5.98 15.75
N ASN A 698 3.61 -6.90 16.72
CA ASN A 698 4.45 -8.08 16.70
C ASN A 698 3.71 -9.20 15.94
N LEU A 699 4.10 -9.43 14.69
CA LEU A 699 3.44 -10.36 13.79
C LEU A 699 4.22 -11.67 13.77
N ALA A 700 3.53 -12.79 13.98
CA ALA A 700 4.10 -14.12 13.87
C ALA A 700 4.23 -14.53 12.40
N ILE A 701 5.37 -15.12 12.05
CA ILE A 701 5.65 -15.70 10.74
C ILE A 701 5.51 -17.22 10.87
N PRO A 702 4.81 -17.91 9.94
CA PRO A 702 4.64 -19.34 10.02
C PRO A 702 5.97 -20.10 10.10
N HIS A 703 5.99 -21.21 10.82
CA HIS A 703 7.11 -22.14 10.83
C HIS A 703 6.68 -23.52 10.32
N ASN A 704 7.28 -23.92 9.18
CA ASN A 704 7.21 -25.26 8.66
C ASN A 704 8.55 -25.92 8.95
N GLU A 705 8.69 -26.59 10.09
CA GLU A 705 9.95 -27.22 10.52
C GLU A 705 10.39 -28.27 9.47
N PRO A 706 11.43 -27.99 8.65
CA PRO A 706 12.02 -29.05 7.86
C PRO A 706 12.89 -29.88 8.80
N PHE A 707 12.80 -31.21 8.75
CA PHE A 707 13.74 -32.09 9.46
C PHE A 707 14.85 -32.56 8.50
N PRO A 708 15.87 -31.72 8.16
CA PRO A 708 16.93 -32.14 7.26
C PRO A 708 17.87 -33.14 7.94
N GLN A 709 18.24 -34.21 7.24
CA GLN A 709 19.24 -35.18 7.71
C GLN A 709 20.28 -35.48 6.62
N LEU A 710 21.56 -35.44 7.01
CA LEU A 710 22.67 -35.88 6.16
C LEU A 710 23.05 -37.31 6.51
N THR A 711 23.00 -38.20 5.53
CA THR A 711 23.54 -39.56 5.68
C THR A 711 25.05 -39.53 5.40
N CYS A 712 25.86 -40.02 6.35
CA CYS A 712 27.30 -40.17 6.12
C CYS A 712 27.56 -41.07 4.90
N HIS A 713 28.47 -40.67 4.01
CA HIS A 713 29.00 -41.58 3.02
C HIS A 713 29.68 -42.75 3.76
N LYS A 714 29.22 -43.99 3.52
CA LYS A 714 30.01 -45.16 3.90
C LYS A 714 31.31 -45.06 3.11
N LYS A 715 32.43 -44.91 3.83
CA LYS A 715 33.78 -44.91 3.26
C LYS A 715 34.08 -46.20 2.54
#